data_AF-A0AA35Y348-F1
#
_entry.id   AF-A0AA35Y348-F1
#
_cell.length_a   1.000
_cell.length_b   1.000
_cell.length_c   1.000
_cell.angle_alpha   90.00
_cell.angle_beta   90.00
_cell.angle_gamma   90.00
#
_symmetry.space_group_name_H-M   'P 1'
#
loop_
_entity.id
_entity.type
_entity.pdbx_description
1 polymer ?
#
loop_
_entity_poly.entity_id
_entity_poly.type
_entity_poly.pdbx_seq_one_letter_code
_entity_poly.pdbx_strand_id
1 'polypeptide(L)'
;MTIYKVSSGELYGISLQLGDVVNVYAGGSAVYINVGADNFEYISEGGVALRTTISSGGQQDVFSGGVASGTIINDGDQLMAGVASGTIICLHGDQVVDGGGVAFGTTVSSGGVQYVASGGVASGTFISSGGAEVISAGGVTIDTTVGSGGVETVSGGAASRTTVSDGGWEIVHSGGVASGTIINGGEQHISSGGVASGAILNSSGYEDLDSGAVAFGTIIGSGAMQIVNGVASGTVVSAGGIEEVNSGGVTVGTIVSAGGDEYLNLGSVASGTIISSGGELDINYDTFASGTIVKSGGLIVMSDGTEASGIALERGGAIDLSLQYESGQSSAVYSGSTLTVTEGNTSTTLSLTGDYTGEYFALSADRFGGTVITATGTPCYCRGTRIATERGDIAVEELVIGDQLLTVSGAMRPIRWIGRRSYAGQFAATNRDVLPVLFRAGALGDAVPARDLMVSPLHAMYLEEVLVPAEALVNDVSILRMENVDRVDYFHLELDTHDVIFAEGAASETFVDDGSRGMFHNAAEFRMLYPDAIRLEARYCAPRVEDGETLAAINRALVQRATGGHAPVRPGPLRGYVDIVESGRIAGWAFDELTPEQPVRLRILDGDEVLGEIVADTYRADLAESRIGTGHHAFEFAVPGGLLPDRRHVIRILRGIDGQSLPGAPWVVEADPSAPPSRQVNSRGPVADHRQGFLDHASRNRIVGWARDPDHGPEPVTVQIFDNGQCIAQILANTYRGDLAAAGFDGGRFAFDILLPGGLSPLSRHVIQVFRAHDGAELVGSPAVIEAADSFDADLVTSVARAVDGLASGQERARVLSFLLAQAEQLRQKEADAVTGREAHARRRRLGRRFGPGGVEMYDGSDQPVRRALVIDEQLPDVTRDAGSCAIMSHMRALQALGFAVSFVAASEMDSRQGTAIRQALEAEGIMCWHAPFYASVEDVLRKQSGSFDVVYLHRISSASRYMALTRQHQKSAYVIYSVADLHHVRLERQAAFEERPELLAEARQLRLAECSAAWLADAVITHSLEEEATLRRLVPTATVHQVPWTVGLPNCTGQSVGRQGVLFLGHYGHAPNVDAAQWLVRDIMPQIWAEQPDITCILAGSAMPETVRRLADERVEVVGYVADLEALFRRVMVSVAPLRFGAGIKGKVLESLGHGVPCVMNDMAAEGIMLPGELHALQTTGDAASIARRILQLHGDRTEYERLSLAGVSMIRDQHGMEPVINGLRAAIGVEHLPAVLTGIAGR
;
A
#
# COMPACT_ATOMS: atom_id res chain seq x y z
N MET A 1 11.79 -2.35 65.76
CA MET A 1 12.99 -1.96 64.99
C MET A 1 14.20 -2.87 65.23
N THR A 2 14.12 -4.04 64.62
CA THR A 2 15.19 -4.96 64.26
C THR A 2 15.48 -4.75 62.77
N ILE A 3 16.75 -4.78 62.36
CA ILE A 3 17.12 -4.69 60.95
C ILE A 3 17.69 -6.03 60.49
N TYR A 4 16.92 -6.74 59.68
CA TYR A 4 17.33 -7.99 59.03
C TYR A 4 18.10 -7.64 57.75
N LYS A 5 19.32 -8.17 57.60
CA LYS A 5 20.16 -7.99 56.40
C LYS A 5 20.41 -9.34 55.77
N VAL A 6 19.76 -9.60 54.64
CA VAL A 6 19.83 -10.86 53.90
C VAL A 6 20.76 -10.66 52.70
N SER A 7 22.05 -10.95 52.88
CA SER A 7 23.08 -10.84 51.82
C SER A 7 23.63 -12.19 51.36
N SER A 8 23.09 -13.30 51.88
CA SER A 8 23.34 -14.66 51.42
C SER A 8 22.35 -15.62 52.09
N GLY A 9 21.72 -16.52 51.32
CA GLY A 9 20.80 -17.51 51.86
C GLY A 9 19.39 -16.97 52.12
N GLU A 10 18.60 -17.68 52.92
CA GLU A 10 17.15 -17.51 53.00
C GLU A 10 16.68 -17.00 54.38
N LEU A 11 15.81 -15.99 54.39
CA LEU A 11 15.04 -15.53 55.54
C LEU A 11 13.59 -16.00 55.38
N TYR A 12 13.14 -16.93 56.23
CA TYR A 12 11.88 -17.65 56.02
C TYR A 12 10.85 -17.42 57.14
N GLY A 13 9.62 -17.06 56.77
CA GLY A 13 8.43 -17.20 57.62
C GLY A 13 8.34 -16.23 58.81
N ILE A 14 8.84 -14.99 58.66
CA ILE A 14 8.87 -14.00 59.75
C ILE A 14 7.73 -13.00 59.62
N SER A 15 6.99 -12.79 60.71
CA SER A 15 6.14 -11.60 60.88
C SER A 15 6.92 -10.51 61.60
N LEU A 16 7.04 -9.34 60.98
CA LEU A 16 7.80 -8.20 61.50
C LEU A 16 7.10 -7.55 62.71
N GLN A 17 7.89 -7.03 63.66
CA GLN A 17 7.36 -6.21 64.77
C GLN A 17 7.52 -4.72 64.45
N LEU A 18 6.59 -3.89 64.91
CA LEU A 18 6.53 -2.44 64.66
C LEU A 18 7.91 -1.75 64.51
N GLY A 19 8.14 -1.15 63.34
CA GLY A 19 9.39 -0.46 63.01
C GLY A 19 10.52 -1.38 62.55
N ASP A 20 10.29 -2.67 62.29
CA ASP A 20 11.30 -3.61 61.79
C ASP A 20 11.53 -3.42 60.28
N VAL A 21 12.75 -3.71 59.83
CA VAL A 21 13.16 -3.52 58.44
C VAL A 21 13.89 -4.75 57.92
N VAL A 22 13.49 -5.24 56.74
CA VAL A 22 14.20 -6.28 55.99
C VAL A 22 14.93 -5.61 54.82
N ASN A 23 16.22 -5.91 54.65
CA ASN A 23 16.99 -5.52 53.48
C ASN A 23 17.50 -6.80 52.80
N VAL A 24 17.09 -7.02 51.56
CA VAL A 24 17.51 -8.15 50.72
C VAL A 24 18.50 -7.63 49.68
N TYR A 25 19.71 -8.17 49.69
CA TYR A 25 20.79 -7.82 48.77
C TYR A 25 21.13 -9.00 47.85
N ALA A 26 21.98 -8.76 46.84
CA ALA A 26 22.52 -9.77 45.93
C ALA A 26 22.81 -11.13 46.60
N GLY A 27 22.10 -12.18 46.16
CA GLY A 27 22.27 -13.55 46.67
C GLY A 27 21.52 -13.89 47.97
N GLY A 28 20.77 -12.93 48.52
CA GLY A 28 19.80 -13.15 49.59
C GLY A 28 18.38 -13.39 49.05
N SER A 29 17.60 -14.21 49.78
CA SER A 29 16.19 -14.47 49.51
C SER A 29 15.36 -14.24 50.77
N ALA A 30 14.28 -13.46 50.68
CA ALA A 30 13.26 -13.33 51.72
C ALA A 30 12.00 -14.10 51.28
N VAL A 31 11.43 -14.93 52.16
CA VAL A 31 10.36 -15.87 51.79
C VAL A 31 9.29 -15.93 52.88
N TYR A 32 8.02 -15.75 52.52
CA TYR A 32 6.89 -15.67 53.46
C TYR A 32 7.08 -14.62 54.57
N ILE A 33 7.46 -13.40 54.19
CA ILE A 33 7.58 -12.27 55.14
C ILE A 33 6.22 -11.56 55.24
N ASN A 34 5.78 -11.25 56.47
CA ASN A 34 4.61 -10.39 56.70
C ASN A 34 5.06 -8.98 57.10
N VAL A 35 4.76 -8.00 56.26
CA VAL A 35 5.11 -6.58 56.40
C VAL A 35 3.85 -5.80 56.76
N GLY A 36 3.62 -5.56 58.06
CA GLY A 36 2.51 -4.73 58.55
C GLY A 36 2.94 -3.31 58.90
N ALA A 37 2.07 -2.57 59.59
CA ALA A 37 2.27 -1.19 60.06
C ALA A 37 3.71 -0.83 60.49
N ASP A 38 4.20 0.27 59.94
CA ASP A 38 5.53 0.86 60.16
C ASP A 38 6.72 -0.07 59.83
N ASN A 39 6.52 -1.13 59.04
CA ASN A 39 7.59 -2.04 58.61
C ASN A 39 7.91 -1.91 57.12
N PHE A 40 9.17 -2.18 56.77
CA PHE A 40 9.68 -2.00 55.41
C PHE A 40 10.45 -3.24 54.94
N GLU A 41 10.22 -3.66 53.70
CA GLU A 41 11.05 -4.66 53.00
C GLU A 41 11.68 -4.04 51.75
N TYR A 42 13.01 -3.87 51.78
CA TYR A 42 13.80 -3.29 50.70
C TYR A 42 14.51 -4.39 49.91
N ILE A 43 14.18 -4.56 48.63
CA ILE A 43 14.82 -5.50 47.71
C ILE A 43 15.76 -4.72 46.79
N SER A 44 17.06 -4.88 47.02
CA SER A 44 18.12 -4.27 46.20
C SER A 44 18.51 -5.16 45.01
N GLU A 45 19.39 -4.65 44.14
CA GLU A 45 19.97 -5.38 43.00
C GLU A 45 20.40 -6.81 43.37
N GLY A 46 19.86 -7.80 42.64
CA GLY A 46 20.13 -9.22 42.83
C GLY A 46 19.52 -9.88 44.08
N GLY A 47 18.75 -9.12 44.87
CA GLY A 47 17.93 -9.65 45.96
C GLY A 47 16.59 -10.18 45.46
N VAL A 48 16.03 -11.17 46.16
CA VAL A 48 14.75 -11.80 45.80
C VAL A 48 13.80 -11.83 47.00
N ALA A 49 12.56 -11.36 46.84
CA ALA A 49 11.45 -11.57 47.78
C ALA A 49 10.40 -12.51 47.17
N LEU A 50 9.97 -13.51 47.93
CA LEU A 50 9.00 -14.53 47.51
C LEU A 50 7.84 -14.60 48.51
N ARG A 51 6.61 -14.45 48.04
CA ARG A 51 5.39 -14.61 48.85
C ARG A 51 5.32 -13.67 50.07
N THR A 52 5.80 -12.43 49.92
CA THR A 52 5.61 -11.37 50.92
C THR A 52 4.11 -11.05 51.03
N THR A 53 3.60 -10.89 52.25
CA THR A 53 2.27 -10.31 52.49
C THR A 53 2.43 -8.94 53.10
N ILE A 54 1.98 -7.90 52.39
CA ILE A 54 1.92 -6.53 52.86
C ILE A 54 0.55 -6.31 53.48
N SER A 55 0.51 -5.68 54.65
CA SER A 55 -0.70 -5.36 55.41
C SER A 55 -0.72 -3.89 55.78
N SER A 56 -1.90 -3.36 56.14
CA SER A 56 -2.14 -1.98 56.61
C SER A 56 -0.91 -1.26 57.20
N GLY A 57 -0.40 -0.27 56.47
CA GLY A 57 0.75 0.57 56.83
C GLY A 57 2.14 -0.06 56.68
N GLY A 58 2.26 -1.19 56.00
CA GLY A 58 3.54 -1.79 55.59
C GLY A 58 3.91 -1.45 54.14
N GLN A 59 5.20 -1.43 53.82
CA GLN A 59 5.71 -1.05 52.50
C GLN A 59 6.80 -2.03 51.99
N GLN A 60 6.73 -2.42 50.71
CA GLN A 60 7.78 -3.15 50.01
C GLN A 60 8.36 -2.32 48.86
N ASP A 61 9.66 -2.06 48.91
CA ASP A 61 10.40 -1.30 47.90
C ASP A 61 11.26 -2.24 47.06
N VAL A 62 10.92 -2.42 45.78
CA VAL A 62 11.68 -3.23 44.82
C VAL A 62 12.53 -2.30 43.96
N PHE A 63 13.79 -2.11 44.33
CA PHE A 63 14.72 -1.27 43.56
C PHE A 63 15.14 -1.94 42.24
N SER A 64 15.75 -1.17 41.35
CA SER A 64 16.25 -1.67 40.07
C SER A 64 17.18 -2.87 40.23
N GLY A 65 16.93 -3.92 39.46
CA GLY A 65 17.61 -5.22 39.56
C GLY A 65 17.17 -6.12 40.73
N GLY A 66 16.27 -5.66 41.60
CA GLY A 66 15.59 -6.47 42.61
C GLY A 66 14.37 -7.21 42.02
N VAL A 67 14.00 -8.34 42.62
CA VAL A 67 12.87 -9.17 42.18
C VAL A 67 11.91 -9.48 43.33
N ALA A 68 10.62 -9.23 43.13
CA ALA A 68 9.54 -9.68 44.02
C ALA A 68 8.59 -10.64 43.28
N SER A 69 8.20 -11.75 43.90
CA SER A 69 7.32 -12.75 43.27
C SER A 69 6.24 -13.25 44.23
N GLY A 70 4.98 -13.18 43.81
CA GLY A 70 3.82 -13.63 44.59
C GLY A 70 3.51 -12.73 45.79
N THR A 71 3.85 -11.44 45.71
CA THR A 71 3.52 -10.46 46.76
C THR A 71 1.99 -10.33 46.86
N ILE A 72 1.45 -10.36 48.08
CA ILE A 72 0.03 -10.10 48.34
C ILE A 72 -0.07 -8.78 49.10
N ILE A 73 -0.75 -7.80 48.51
CA ILE A 73 -0.95 -6.47 49.08
C ILE A 73 -2.38 -6.39 49.61
N ASN A 74 -2.51 -6.24 50.93
CA ASN A 74 -3.79 -6.07 51.63
C ASN A 74 -3.74 -4.77 52.45
N ASP A 75 -4.16 -3.63 51.89
CA ASP A 75 -4.21 -2.32 52.60
C ASP A 75 -2.83 -1.62 52.82
N GLY A 76 -1.79 -1.99 52.06
CA GLY A 76 -0.44 -1.35 52.14
C GLY A 76 0.20 -1.16 50.75
N ASP A 77 1.51 -0.88 50.70
CA ASP A 77 2.14 -0.35 49.46
C ASP A 77 3.26 -1.24 48.89
N GLN A 78 3.33 -1.40 47.57
CA GLN A 78 4.51 -1.89 46.84
C GLN A 78 4.99 -0.84 45.84
N LEU A 79 6.13 -0.19 46.10
CA LEU A 79 6.79 0.71 45.15
C LEU A 79 7.90 -0.05 44.42
N MET A 80 7.92 0.00 43.08
CA MET A 80 8.85 -0.83 42.32
C MET A 80 9.44 -0.18 41.07
N ALA A 81 10.78 -0.16 41.02
CA ALA A 81 11.63 0.15 39.87
C ALA A 81 12.48 -1.09 39.42
N GLY A 82 12.25 -2.24 40.05
CA GLY A 82 12.78 -3.56 39.68
C GLY A 82 11.75 -4.42 38.96
N VAL A 83 11.66 -5.70 39.30
CA VAL A 83 10.69 -6.64 38.69
C VAL A 83 9.73 -7.19 39.74
N ALA A 84 8.42 -7.13 39.46
CA ALA A 84 7.39 -7.78 40.27
C ALA A 84 6.60 -8.81 39.43
N SER A 85 6.30 -9.98 40.00
CA SER A 85 5.61 -11.05 39.28
C SER A 85 4.49 -11.70 40.09
N GLY A 86 3.29 -11.80 39.54
CA GLY A 86 2.16 -12.44 40.22
C GLY A 86 1.75 -11.71 41.50
N THR A 87 1.84 -10.38 41.53
CA THR A 87 1.36 -9.57 42.66
C THR A 87 -0.17 -9.65 42.72
N ILE A 88 -0.74 -9.78 43.92
CA ILE A 88 -2.19 -9.71 44.14
C ILE A 88 -2.48 -8.46 44.97
N ILE A 89 -3.36 -7.58 44.51
CA ILE A 89 -3.71 -6.31 45.15
C ILE A 89 -5.17 -6.35 45.59
N CYS A 90 -5.42 -6.13 46.88
CA CYS A 90 -6.72 -6.23 47.53
C CYS A 90 -6.89 -5.17 48.64
N LEU A 91 -8.13 -4.82 48.98
CA LEU A 91 -8.43 -3.72 49.92
C LEU A 91 -7.77 -2.42 49.43
N HIS A 92 -7.51 -1.41 50.26
CA HIS A 92 -6.85 -0.17 49.81
C HIS A 92 -5.32 -0.36 49.64
N GLY A 93 -4.90 -1.45 49.00
CA GLY A 93 -3.51 -1.71 48.68
C GLY A 93 -3.13 -1.12 47.33
N ASP A 94 -1.92 -0.58 47.23
CA ASP A 94 -1.40 0.06 46.03
C ASP A 94 -0.12 -0.63 45.53
N GLN A 95 -0.02 -0.85 44.21
CA GLN A 95 1.23 -1.16 43.52
C GLN A 95 1.61 0.02 42.62
N VAL A 96 2.80 0.58 42.80
CA VAL A 96 3.32 1.67 41.95
C VAL A 96 4.50 1.16 41.11
N VAL A 97 4.28 1.06 39.81
CA VAL A 97 5.28 0.70 38.80
C VAL A 97 5.96 1.98 38.30
N ASP A 98 7.13 2.29 38.86
CA ASP A 98 7.89 3.51 38.58
C ASP A 98 8.90 3.31 37.42
N GLY A 99 9.60 4.38 37.04
CA GLY A 99 10.52 4.41 35.90
C GLY A 99 11.58 3.30 35.89
N GLY A 100 11.51 2.41 34.90
CA GLY A 100 12.36 1.23 34.76
C GLY A 100 11.84 -0.03 35.44
N GLY A 101 10.72 0.06 36.17
CA GLY A 101 10.02 -1.07 36.76
C GLY A 101 9.20 -1.88 35.76
N VAL A 102 9.16 -3.20 35.94
CA VAL A 102 8.32 -4.14 35.17
C VAL A 102 7.46 -5.01 36.10
N ALA A 103 6.15 -4.84 36.06
CA ALA A 103 5.18 -5.73 36.71
C ALA A 103 4.61 -6.73 35.69
N PHE A 104 4.52 -8.01 36.04
CA PHE A 104 3.88 -9.01 35.18
C PHE A 104 2.93 -9.96 35.91
N GLY A 105 1.74 -10.17 35.35
CA GLY A 105 0.71 -11.02 35.93
C GLY A 105 0.10 -10.47 37.22
N THR A 106 0.02 -9.14 37.39
CA THR A 106 -0.64 -8.52 38.55
C THR A 106 -2.14 -8.84 38.52
N THR A 107 -2.72 -9.20 39.66
CA THR A 107 -4.17 -9.38 39.86
C THR A 107 -4.68 -8.26 40.75
N VAL A 108 -5.53 -7.39 40.22
CA VAL A 108 -6.15 -6.29 40.97
C VAL A 108 -7.58 -6.68 41.35
N SER A 109 -7.90 -6.58 42.64
CA SER A 109 -9.19 -6.98 43.22
C SER A 109 -9.82 -5.82 43.99
N SER A 110 -11.08 -6.00 44.41
CA SER A 110 -11.88 -5.01 45.15
C SER A 110 -11.09 -4.13 46.12
N GLY A 111 -11.06 -2.83 45.82
CA GLY A 111 -10.40 -1.76 46.56
C GLY A 111 -8.98 -1.42 46.09
N GLY A 112 -8.30 -2.37 45.43
CA GLY A 112 -6.88 -2.27 45.12
C GLY A 112 -6.60 -1.49 43.84
N VAL A 113 -5.44 -0.84 43.78
CA VAL A 113 -5.02 -0.05 42.62
C VAL A 113 -3.61 -0.39 42.16
N GLN A 114 -3.42 -0.49 40.84
CA GLN A 114 -2.11 -0.51 40.22
C GLN A 114 -1.87 0.80 39.47
N TYR A 115 -0.83 1.54 39.85
CA TYR A 115 -0.41 2.76 39.18
C TYR A 115 0.80 2.48 38.29
N VAL A 116 0.68 2.75 36.99
CA VAL A 116 1.79 2.65 36.02
C VAL A 116 2.29 4.06 35.71
N ALA A 117 3.43 4.43 36.30
CA ALA A 117 4.01 5.76 36.20
C ALA A 117 4.97 5.89 34.99
N SER A 118 5.57 7.06 34.83
CA SER A 118 6.37 7.39 33.64
C SER A 118 7.59 6.48 33.48
N GLY A 119 7.64 5.71 32.38
CA GLY A 119 8.68 4.73 32.12
C GLY A 119 8.55 3.41 32.90
N GLY A 120 7.45 3.21 33.64
CA GLY A 120 7.05 1.92 34.19
C GLY A 120 6.26 1.10 33.14
N VAL A 121 6.34 -0.23 33.25
CA VAL A 121 5.63 -1.15 32.36
C VAL A 121 4.88 -2.21 33.16
N ALA A 122 3.59 -2.37 32.92
CA ALA A 122 2.81 -3.50 33.40
C ALA A 122 2.41 -4.41 32.23
N SER A 123 2.33 -5.73 32.47
CA SER A 123 1.88 -6.68 31.44
C SER A 123 1.10 -7.86 32.01
N GLY A 124 0.01 -8.23 31.33
CA GLY A 124 -0.87 -9.31 31.79
C GLY A 124 -1.58 -8.97 33.10
N THR A 125 -1.89 -7.70 33.34
CA THR A 125 -2.69 -7.28 34.50
C THR A 125 -4.11 -7.83 34.36
N PHE A 126 -4.64 -8.46 35.41
CA PHE A 126 -6.04 -8.90 35.48
C PHE A 126 -6.78 -8.05 36.51
N ILE A 127 -7.71 -7.22 36.05
CA ILE A 127 -8.52 -6.33 36.89
C ILE A 127 -9.88 -6.98 37.12
N SER A 128 -10.25 -7.20 38.37
CA SER A 128 -11.54 -7.78 38.76
C SER A 128 -12.43 -6.78 39.49
N SER A 129 -13.69 -7.14 39.74
CA SER A 129 -14.72 -6.29 40.35
C SER A 129 -14.21 -5.40 41.49
N GLY A 130 -14.21 -4.09 41.26
CA GLY A 130 -13.82 -3.05 42.21
C GLY A 130 -12.31 -2.80 42.33
N GLY A 131 -11.47 -3.42 41.51
CA GLY A 131 -10.06 -3.08 41.34
C GLY A 131 -9.85 -2.09 40.18
N ALA A 132 -8.71 -1.38 40.18
CA ALA A 132 -8.37 -0.43 39.13
C ALA A 132 -6.90 -0.47 38.67
N GLU A 133 -6.63 -0.24 37.39
CA GLU A 133 -5.30 0.06 36.85
C GLU A 133 -5.29 1.50 36.28
N VAL A 134 -4.29 2.30 36.64
CA VAL A 134 -4.19 3.73 36.30
C VAL A 134 -2.85 4.00 35.63
N ILE A 135 -2.89 4.28 34.33
CA ILE A 135 -1.71 4.49 33.49
C ILE A 135 -1.49 5.99 33.33
N SER A 136 -0.45 6.51 33.97
CA SER A 136 -0.08 7.92 33.95
C SER A 136 0.79 8.29 32.74
N ALA A 137 1.05 9.58 32.57
CA ALA A 137 1.87 10.12 31.47
C ALA A 137 3.21 9.38 31.25
N GLY A 138 3.32 8.68 30.12
CA GLY A 138 4.51 7.89 29.75
C GLY A 138 4.63 6.50 30.42
N GLY A 139 3.63 6.05 31.16
CA GLY A 139 3.48 4.65 31.56
C GLY A 139 2.90 3.78 30.43
N VAL A 140 3.13 2.46 30.50
CA VAL A 140 2.72 1.51 29.45
C VAL A 140 2.07 0.24 30.02
N THR A 141 0.87 -0.11 29.57
CA THR A 141 0.23 -1.42 29.82
C THR A 141 0.18 -2.28 28.55
N ILE A 142 0.27 -3.59 28.75
CA ILE A 142 0.41 -4.58 27.67
C ILE A 142 -0.37 -5.86 28.02
N ASP A 143 -1.37 -6.23 27.22
CA ASP A 143 -2.22 -7.41 27.44
C ASP A 143 -3.01 -7.37 28.77
N THR A 144 -3.46 -6.18 29.20
CA THR A 144 -4.36 -6.03 30.37
C THR A 144 -5.72 -6.69 30.06
N THR A 145 -6.32 -7.35 31.06
CA THR A 145 -7.66 -7.94 30.99
C THR A 145 -8.54 -7.29 32.05
N VAL A 146 -9.56 -6.56 31.60
CA VAL A 146 -10.54 -5.91 32.47
C VAL A 146 -11.77 -6.81 32.58
N GLY A 147 -11.97 -7.44 33.73
CA GLY A 147 -13.15 -8.25 34.05
C GLY A 147 -14.34 -7.40 34.52
N SER A 148 -15.51 -8.05 34.67
CA SER A 148 -16.74 -7.45 35.19
C SER A 148 -16.49 -6.58 36.44
N GLY A 149 -16.81 -5.29 36.35
CA GLY A 149 -16.67 -4.29 37.41
C GLY A 149 -15.23 -3.85 37.70
N GLY A 150 -14.24 -4.27 36.92
CA GLY A 150 -12.88 -3.72 36.93
C GLY A 150 -12.79 -2.48 36.02
N VAL A 151 -11.79 -1.63 36.27
CA VAL A 151 -11.57 -0.40 35.49
C VAL A 151 -10.09 -0.23 35.12
N GLU A 152 -9.77 -0.08 33.83
CA GLU A 152 -8.49 0.46 33.34
C GLU A 152 -8.66 1.96 33.01
N THR A 153 -7.73 2.82 33.39
CA THR A 153 -7.78 4.26 33.13
C THR A 153 -6.47 4.78 32.54
N VAL A 154 -6.49 5.18 31.28
CA VAL A 154 -5.33 5.65 30.51
C VAL A 154 -5.31 7.19 30.50
N SER A 155 -4.42 7.79 31.29
CA SER A 155 -4.30 9.25 31.48
C SER A 155 -2.92 9.77 31.07
N GLY A 156 -2.73 9.99 29.77
CA GLY A 156 -1.44 10.42 29.19
C GLY A 156 -0.45 9.28 28.90
N GLY A 157 -0.78 8.05 29.31
CA GLY A 157 0.00 6.84 29.05
C GLY A 157 -0.46 6.10 27.79
N ALA A 158 0.03 4.87 27.62
CA ALA A 158 -0.37 4.00 26.51
C ALA A 158 -0.80 2.61 26.99
N ALA A 159 -2.01 2.18 26.61
CA ALA A 159 -2.50 0.82 26.77
C ALA A 159 -2.44 0.08 25.43
N SER A 160 -2.11 -1.21 25.47
CA SER A 160 -2.02 -2.03 24.26
C SER A 160 -2.53 -3.45 24.45
N ARG A 161 -3.40 -3.89 23.54
CA ARG A 161 -4.09 -5.20 23.56
C ARG A 161 -4.90 -5.45 24.83
N THR A 162 -5.49 -4.40 25.38
CA THR A 162 -6.46 -4.51 26.47
C THR A 162 -7.64 -5.37 26.02
N THR A 163 -8.05 -6.33 26.84
CA THR A 163 -9.28 -7.11 26.65
C THR A 163 -10.31 -6.67 27.69
N VAL A 164 -11.34 -5.94 27.27
CA VAL A 164 -12.44 -5.51 28.13
C VAL A 164 -13.56 -6.55 28.06
N SER A 165 -13.80 -7.27 29.14
CA SER A 165 -14.82 -8.32 29.24
C SER A 165 -16.18 -7.74 29.66
N ASP A 166 -17.24 -8.56 29.57
CA ASP A 166 -18.61 -8.23 29.99
C ASP A 166 -18.66 -7.47 31.33
N GLY A 167 -19.18 -6.24 31.29
CA GLY A 167 -19.27 -5.32 32.43
C GLY A 167 -17.95 -4.71 32.93
N GLY A 168 -16.83 -4.89 32.24
CA GLY A 168 -15.55 -4.21 32.47
C GLY A 168 -15.45 -2.88 31.72
N TRP A 169 -14.57 -1.98 32.18
CA TRP A 169 -14.46 -0.60 31.67
C TRP A 169 -13.01 -0.22 31.34
N GLU A 170 -12.73 0.25 30.12
CA GLU A 170 -11.51 1.00 29.78
C GLU A 170 -11.86 2.48 29.58
N ILE A 171 -11.12 3.40 30.21
CA ILE A 171 -11.36 4.84 30.13
C ILE A 171 -10.09 5.53 29.60
N VAL A 172 -10.17 6.12 28.41
CA VAL A 172 -9.04 6.80 27.74
C VAL A 172 -9.22 8.31 27.87
N HIS A 173 -8.51 8.92 28.82
CA HIS A 173 -8.54 10.36 29.04
C HIS A 173 -7.54 11.12 28.14
N SER A 174 -7.57 12.46 28.23
CA SER A 174 -6.78 13.36 27.41
C SER A 174 -5.28 13.00 27.38
N GLY A 175 -4.72 12.84 26.18
CA GLY A 175 -3.35 12.41 25.95
C GLY A 175 -3.08 10.91 26.15
N GLY A 176 -4.06 10.14 26.61
CA GLY A 176 -4.00 8.68 26.67
C GLY A 176 -4.19 8.07 25.28
N VAL A 177 -3.55 6.91 25.05
CA VAL A 177 -3.64 6.16 23.80
C VAL A 177 -3.96 4.69 24.09
N ALA A 178 -5.07 4.18 23.55
CA ALA A 178 -5.39 2.76 23.53
C ALA A 178 -5.12 2.17 22.13
N SER A 179 -4.58 0.95 22.06
CA SER A 179 -4.25 0.31 20.78
C SER A 179 -4.51 -1.19 20.77
N GLY A 180 -5.36 -1.64 19.84
CA GLY A 180 -5.76 -3.03 19.70
C GLY A 180 -6.66 -3.53 20.84
N THR A 181 -7.48 -2.66 21.44
CA THR A 181 -8.45 -3.04 22.47
C THR A 181 -9.47 -4.03 21.89
N ILE A 182 -9.77 -5.10 22.61
CA ILE A 182 -10.80 -6.10 22.27
C ILE A 182 -11.93 -5.99 23.29
N ILE A 183 -13.13 -5.62 22.84
CA ILE A 183 -14.28 -5.34 23.70
C ILE A 183 -15.30 -6.49 23.57
N ASN A 184 -15.39 -7.33 24.60
CA ASN A 184 -16.19 -8.55 24.68
C ASN A 184 -17.35 -8.38 25.68
N GLY A 185 -18.30 -7.47 25.39
CA GLY A 185 -19.38 -7.11 26.31
C GLY A 185 -19.04 -6.00 27.32
N GLY A 186 -17.80 -5.51 27.31
CA GLY A 186 -17.39 -4.36 28.11
C GLY A 186 -17.61 -3.03 27.42
N GLU A 187 -17.13 -1.97 28.05
CA GLU A 187 -17.23 -0.60 27.53
C GLU A 187 -15.84 0.06 27.43
N GLN A 188 -15.56 0.76 26.32
CA GLN A 188 -14.42 1.66 26.18
C GLN A 188 -14.92 3.10 26.01
N HIS A 189 -14.48 4.01 26.88
CA HIS A 189 -14.89 5.42 26.90
C HIS A 189 -13.69 6.31 26.57
N ILE A 190 -13.70 6.98 25.42
CA ILE A 190 -12.63 7.88 24.99
C ILE A 190 -13.06 9.32 25.21
N SER A 191 -12.41 9.99 26.17
CA SER A 191 -12.66 11.40 26.48
C SER A 191 -11.96 12.35 25.50
N SER A 192 -12.32 13.64 25.55
CA SER A 192 -11.71 14.70 24.73
C SER A 192 -10.17 14.72 24.78
N GLY A 193 -9.54 14.55 23.61
CA GLY A 193 -8.09 14.45 23.44
C GLY A 193 -7.47 13.08 23.77
N GLY A 194 -8.27 12.07 24.11
CA GLY A 194 -7.88 10.66 24.12
C GLY A 194 -7.91 10.06 22.71
N VAL A 195 -7.18 8.96 22.50
CA VAL A 195 -7.07 8.30 21.19
C VAL A 195 -7.23 6.78 21.31
N ALA A 196 -8.15 6.19 20.54
CA ALA A 196 -8.25 4.74 20.33
C ALA A 196 -7.75 4.37 18.92
N SER A 197 -7.25 3.14 18.77
CA SER A 197 -6.70 2.66 17.50
C SER A 197 -6.86 1.15 17.32
N GLY A 198 -7.48 0.71 16.23
CA GLY A 198 -7.67 -0.71 15.92
C GLY A 198 -8.50 -1.46 16.95
N ALA A 199 -9.51 -0.81 17.54
CA ALA A 199 -10.43 -1.45 18.47
C ALA A 199 -11.28 -2.52 17.77
N ILE A 200 -11.58 -3.63 18.45
CA ILE A 200 -12.41 -4.72 17.94
C ILE A 200 -13.56 -4.93 18.92
N LEU A 201 -14.77 -4.58 18.50
CA LEU A 201 -16.00 -4.69 19.29
C LEU A 201 -16.70 -6.01 18.91
N ASN A 202 -16.75 -6.95 19.84
CA ASN A 202 -17.54 -8.18 19.72
C ASN A 202 -18.91 -8.00 20.39
N SER A 203 -19.75 -9.04 20.38
CA SER A 203 -21.13 -8.99 20.92
C SER A 203 -21.24 -8.27 22.27
N SER A 204 -22.20 -7.34 22.33
CA SER A 204 -22.45 -6.43 23.46
C SER A 204 -21.33 -5.45 23.80
N GLY A 205 -20.24 -5.41 23.02
CA GLY A 205 -19.15 -4.46 23.20
C GLY A 205 -19.54 -3.05 22.74
N TYR A 206 -19.10 -2.05 23.49
CA TYR A 206 -19.48 -0.65 23.32
C TYR A 206 -18.23 0.26 23.32
N GLU A 207 -18.11 1.15 22.33
CA GLU A 207 -17.07 2.20 22.26
C GLU A 207 -17.74 3.57 22.16
N ASP A 208 -17.45 4.48 23.11
CA ASP A 208 -18.04 5.82 23.17
C ASP A 208 -16.95 6.90 22.97
N LEU A 209 -17.15 7.78 22.00
CA LEU A 209 -16.23 8.88 21.68
C LEU A 209 -16.86 10.21 22.10
N ASP A 210 -16.30 10.86 23.12
CA ASP A 210 -16.62 12.25 23.48
C ASP A 210 -16.25 13.25 22.37
N SER A 211 -16.82 14.45 22.45
CA SER A 211 -16.40 15.58 21.61
C SER A 211 -14.89 15.87 21.73
N GLY A 212 -14.17 15.71 20.62
CA GLY A 212 -12.71 15.85 20.55
C GLY A 212 -11.91 14.59 20.90
N ALA A 213 -12.55 13.45 21.12
CA ALA A 213 -11.92 12.14 21.07
C ALA A 213 -11.65 11.72 19.62
N VAL A 214 -10.71 10.78 19.42
CA VAL A 214 -10.40 10.20 18.09
C VAL A 214 -10.28 8.68 18.17
N ALA A 215 -11.02 7.95 17.34
CA ALA A 215 -10.77 6.54 17.06
C ALA A 215 -10.37 6.34 15.59
N PHE A 216 -9.52 5.35 15.31
CA PHE A 216 -9.23 4.96 13.93
C PHE A 216 -9.08 3.45 13.75
N GLY A 217 -9.71 2.91 12.71
CA GLY A 217 -9.68 1.49 12.37
C GLY A 217 -10.50 0.59 13.31
N THR A 218 -11.56 1.12 13.93
CA THR A 218 -12.49 0.32 14.75
C THR A 218 -13.20 -0.72 13.87
N ILE A 219 -13.34 -1.96 14.37
CA ILE A 219 -14.12 -3.02 13.74
C ILE A 219 -15.31 -3.34 14.64
N ILE A 220 -16.53 -3.15 14.14
CA ILE A 220 -17.77 -3.36 14.88
C ILE A 220 -18.40 -4.69 14.43
N GLY A 221 -18.48 -5.65 15.34
CA GLY A 221 -19.06 -6.97 15.13
C GLY A 221 -20.54 -7.08 15.49
N SER A 222 -21.10 -8.28 15.30
CA SER A 222 -22.52 -8.59 15.57
C SER A 222 -22.92 -8.28 17.01
N GLY A 223 -23.95 -7.45 17.19
CA GLY A 223 -24.51 -7.06 18.48
C GLY A 223 -23.65 -6.04 19.23
N ALA A 224 -22.76 -5.33 18.55
CA ALA A 224 -21.84 -4.35 19.12
C ALA A 224 -22.11 -2.94 18.55
N MET A 225 -21.69 -1.90 19.27
CA MET A 225 -22.05 -0.52 18.96
C MET A 225 -20.90 0.46 19.21
N GLN A 226 -20.68 1.39 18.29
CA GLN A 226 -19.83 2.56 18.49
C GLN A 226 -20.70 3.83 18.48
N ILE A 227 -20.50 4.74 19.44
CA ILE A 227 -21.13 6.07 19.44
C ILE A 227 -20.07 7.15 19.19
N VAL A 228 -20.30 7.97 18.16
CA VAL A 228 -19.34 8.96 17.67
C VAL A 228 -19.86 10.38 17.94
N ASN A 229 -19.44 11.01 19.04
CA ASN A 229 -19.55 12.46 19.25
C ASN A 229 -18.21 13.18 18.93
N GLY A 230 -17.13 12.41 18.76
CA GLY A 230 -15.79 12.87 18.37
C GLY A 230 -15.50 12.64 16.88
N VAL A 231 -14.33 12.06 16.57
CA VAL A 231 -13.94 11.69 15.20
C VAL A 231 -13.63 10.20 15.12
N ALA A 232 -14.31 9.48 14.22
CA ALA A 232 -13.97 8.11 13.85
C ALA A 232 -13.46 8.06 12.40
N SER A 233 -12.50 7.20 12.10
CA SER A 233 -12.01 7.05 10.72
C SER A 233 -11.59 5.62 10.38
N GLY A 234 -12.00 5.16 9.20
CA GLY A 234 -11.74 3.79 8.74
C GLY A 234 -12.49 2.73 9.57
N THR A 235 -13.64 3.08 10.15
CA THR A 235 -14.52 2.14 10.84
C THR A 235 -14.99 1.04 9.87
N VAL A 236 -15.08 -0.20 10.33
CA VAL A 236 -15.66 -1.31 9.56
C VAL A 236 -16.86 -1.86 10.34
N VAL A 237 -18.06 -1.57 9.84
CA VAL A 237 -19.30 -2.08 10.42
C VAL A 237 -19.64 -3.42 9.78
N SER A 238 -19.67 -4.48 10.59
CA SER A 238 -19.96 -5.86 10.15
C SER A 238 -21.41 -6.25 10.42
N ALA A 239 -21.82 -7.44 9.97
CA ALA A 239 -23.18 -7.97 10.19
C ALA A 239 -23.61 -7.87 11.67
N GLY A 240 -24.69 -7.14 11.94
CA GLY A 240 -25.27 -6.87 13.24
C GLY A 240 -24.55 -5.83 14.10
N GLY A 241 -23.51 -5.17 13.56
CA GLY A 241 -22.82 -4.06 14.21
C GLY A 241 -23.43 -2.71 13.83
N ILE A 242 -23.31 -1.72 14.72
CA ILE A 242 -23.88 -0.38 14.55
C ILE A 242 -22.84 0.71 14.81
N GLU A 243 -22.70 1.68 13.90
CA GLU A 243 -22.00 2.96 14.14
C GLU A 243 -23.05 4.08 14.23
N GLU A 244 -23.18 4.76 15.38
CA GLU A 244 -24.11 5.87 15.58
C GLU A 244 -23.36 7.20 15.68
N VAL A 245 -23.54 8.09 14.71
CA VAL A 245 -22.83 9.37 14.61
C VAL A 245 -23.74 10.50 15.08
N ASN A 246 -23.36 11.11 16.19
CA ASN A 246 -24.17 12.10 16.90
C ASN A 246 -23.78 13.55 16.57
N SER A 247 -24.53 14.52 17.08
CA SER A 247 -24.35 15.96 16.82
C SER A 247 -22.91 16.44 17.03
N GLY A 248 -22.23 16.86 15.97
CA GLY A 248 -20.83 17.29 15.98
C GLY A 248 -19.81 16.16 15.82
N GLY A 249 -20.26 14.91 15.78
CA GLY A 249 -19.46 13.74 15.42
C GLY A 249 -19.12 13.71 13.94
N VAL A 250 -17.96 13.13 13.61
CA VAL A 250 -17.44 13.06 12.24
C VAL A 250 -16.93 11.64 11.93
N THR A 251 -17.48 10.99 10.90
CA THR A 251 -16.94 9.74 10.33
C THR A 251 -16.18 10.00 9.02
N VAL A 252 -15.05 9.33 8.84
CA VAL A 252 -14.23 9.43 7.62
C VAL A 252 -13.79 8.05 7.12
N GLY A 253 -14.37 7.60 6.02
CA GLY A 253 -14.01 6.35 5.35
C GLY A 253 -14.60 5.09 6.00
N THR A 254 -15.78 5.19 6.62
CA THR A 254 -16.52 4.03 7.15
C THR A 254 -16.82 3.02 6.04
N ILE A 255 -16.70 1.72 6.34
CA ILE A 255 -17.10 0.63 5.45
C ILE A 255 -18.25 -0.12 6.10
N VAL A 256 -19.45 0.04 5.55
CA VAL A 256 -20.64 -0.70 5.99
C VAL A 256 -20.73 -2.00 5.19
N SER A 257 -20.70 -3.13 5.88
CA SER A 257 -20.74 -4.48 5.30
C SER A 257 -22.15 -5.08 5.36
N ALA A 258 -22.34 -6.25 4.75
CA ALA A 258 -23.62 -6.97 4.75
C ALA A 258 -24.21 -7.11 6.17
N GLY A 259 -25.38 -6.50 6.39
CA GLY A 259 -26.14 -6.52 7.64
C GLY A 259 -25.60 -5.63 8.75
N GLY A 260 -24.66 -4.72 8.47
CA GLY A 260 -24.26 -3.66 9.40
C GLY A 260 -24.90 -2.32 9.05
N ASP A 261 -24.99 -1.42 10.03
CA ASP A 261 -25.73 -0.16 9.95
C ASP A 261 -24.88 1.05 10.40
N GLU A 262 -24.82 2.13 9.60
CA GLU A 262 -24.32 3.46 10.03
C GLU A 262 -25.51 4.43 10.14
N TYR A 263 -25.69 5.06 11.30
CA TYR A 263 -26.76 6.05 11.56
C TYR A 263 -26.18 7.45 11.71
N LEU A 264 -26.58 8.39 10.86
CA LEU A 264 -26.21 9.80 10.97
C LEU A 264 -27.35 10.59 11.62
N ASN A 265 -27.11 11.08 12.84
CA ASN A 265 -28.06 11.90 13.62
C ASN A 265 -27.79 13.41 13.47
N LEU A 266 -28.81 14.23 13.77
CA LEU A 266 -28.84 15.70 13.64
C LEU A 266 -27.48 16.39 13.91
N GLY A 267 -26.91 17.05 12.91
CA GLY A 267 -25.64 17.79 13.02
C GLY A 267 -24.36 16.95 12.96
N SER A 268 -24.44 15.67 12.60
CA SER A 268 -23.28 14.83 12.27
C SER A 268 -22.77 15.05 10.83
N VAL A 269 -21.54 14.60 10.58
CA VAL A 269 -20.88 14.68 9.27
C VAL A 269 -20.24 13.33 8.91
N ALA A 270 -20.54 12.81 7.72
CA ALA A 270 -19.87 11.63 7.16
C ALA A 270 -19.13 11.97 5.86
N SER A 271 -17.95 11.39 5.67
CA SER A 271 -17.19 11.55 4.43
C SER A 271 -16.56 10.25 3.95
N GLY A 272 -16.86 9.84 2.71
CA GLY A 272 -16.27 8.67 2.07
C GLY A 272 -16.79 7.33 2.57
N THR A 273 -17.99 7.27 3.17
CA THR A 273 -18.64 5.99 3.54
C THR A 273 -18.77 5.08 2.32
N ILE A 274 -18.43 3.80 2.47
CA ILE A 274 -18.56 2.76 1.45
C ILE A 274 -19.57 1.72 1.92
N ILE A 275 -20.75 1.72 1.31
CA ILE A 275 -21.83 0.79 1.61
C ILE A 275 -21.71 -0.42 0.69
N SER A 276 -21.52 -1.60 1.25
CA SER A 276 -21.42 -2.87 0.52
C SER A 276 -22.77 -3.58 0.42
N SER A 277 -22.85 -4.65 -0.38
CA SER A 277 -24.08 -5.45 -0.55
C SER A 277 -24.69 -5.84 0.80
N GLY A 278 -25.93 -5.42 1.04
CA GLY A 278 -26.70 -5.70 2.25
C GLY A 278 -26.37 -4.84 3.47
N GLY A 279 -25.46 -3.85 3.36
CA GLY A 279 -25.23 -2.84 4.40
C GLY A 279 -26.12 -1.61 4.20
N GLU A 280 -26.37 -0.86 5.28
CA GLU A 280 -27.29 0.28 5.30
C GLU A 280 -26.63 1.55 5.90
N LEU A 281 -26.86 2.70 5.26
CA LEU A 281 -26.55 4.03 5.80
C LEU A 281 -27.86 4.80 5.94
N ASP A 282 -28.25 5.14 7.17
CA ASP A 282 -29.43 5.97 7.44
C ASP A 282 -29.02 7.43 7.70
N ILE A 283 -29.55 8.34 6.88
CA ILE A 283 -29.30 9.77 6.93
C ILE A 283 -30.54 10.48 7.46
N ASN A 284 -30.46 10.96 8.70
CA ASN A 284 -31.52 11.72 9.36
C ASN A 284 -31.34 13.24 9.20
N TYR A 285 -32.37 14.01 9.56
CA TYR A 285 -32.49 15.48 9.41
C TYR A 285 -31.22 16.28 9.79
N ASP A 286 -30.95 17.37 9.06
CA ASP A 286 -29.80 18.29 9.26
C ASP A 286 -28.43 17.60 9.41
N THR A 287 -28.15 16.57 8.61
CA THR A 287 -26.84 15.92 8.49
C THR A 287 -26.18 16.18 7.15
N PHE A 288 -24.86 15.99 7.07
CA PHE A 288 -24.09 16.16 5.84
C PHE A 288 -23.27 14.91 5.51
N ALA A 289 -23.66 14.21 4.45
CA ALA A 289 -22.88 13.10 3.89
C ALA A 289 -22.18 13.53 2.58
N SER A 290 -20.92 13.11 2.40
CA SER A 290 -20.12 13.50 1.24
C SER A 290 -19.28 12.34 0.68
N GLY A 291 -19.27 12.19 -0.64
CA GLY A 291 -18.42 11.19 -1.31
C GLY A 291 -18.79 9.73 -1.02
N THR A 292 -20.01 9.47 -0.56
CA THR A 292 -20.53 8.12 -0.26
C THR A 292 -20.51 7.25 -1.51
N ILE A 293 -20.01 6.02 -1.41
CA ILE A 293 -20.03 5.01 -2.46
C ILE A 293 -21.05 3.92 -2.08
N VAL A 294 -22.12 3.80 -2.86
CA VAL A 294 -23.18 2.80 -2.65
C VAL A 294 -22.98 1.68 -3.67
N LYS A 295 -22.50 0.52 -3.22
CA LYS A 295 -22.22 -0.63 -4.10
C LYS A 295 -23.49 -1.40 -4.44
N SER A 296 -23.38 -2.34 -5.38
CA SER A 296 -24.44 -3.33 -5.67
C SER A 296 -24.99 -3.95 -4.38
N GLY A 297 -26.31 -3.86 -4.19
CA GLY A 297 -27.03 -4.37 -3.02
C GLY A 297 -26.89 -3.54 -1.74
N GLY A 298 -26.09 -2.47 -1.73
CA GLY A 298 -26.01 -1.53 -0.60
C GLY A 298 -27.17 -0.52 -0.64
N LEU A 299 -27.58 -0.06 0.53
CA LEU A 299 -28.71 0.85 0.71
C LEU A 299 -28.29 2.13 1.43
N ILE A 300 -28.73 3.28 0.92
CA ILE A 300 -28.74 4.55 1.65
C ILE A 300 -30.21 4.97 1.84
N VAL A 301 -30.60 5.27 3.07
CA VAL A 301 -31.94 5.74 3.45
C VAL A 301 -31.85 7.23 3.73
N MET A 302 -32.75 8.04 3.14
CA MET A 302 -32.72 9.49 3.27
C MET A 302 -34.05 10.06 3.79
N SER A 303 -33.97 10.68 4.97
CA SER A 303 -35.05 11.49 5.54
C SER A 303 -35.26 12.80 4.76
N ASP A 304 -36.46 13.37 4.86
CA ASP A 304 -36.77 14.69 4.27
C ASP A 304 -35.83 15.81 4.78
N GLY A 305 -35.34 16.66 3.88
CA GLY A 305 -34.50 17.81 4.25
C GLY A 305 -33.03 17.50 4.53
N THR A 306 -32.55 16.32 4.14
CA THR A 306 -31.14 15.91 4.27
C THR A 306 -30.27 16.39 3.10
N GLU A 307 -28.98 16.64 3.36
CA GLU A 307 -28.01 17.03 2.33
C GLU A 307 -26.92 15.94 2.16
N ALA A 308 -27.05 15.15 1.09
CA ALA A 308 -26.01 14.21 0.65
C ALA A 308 -25.40 14.67 -0.69
N SER A 309 -24.07 14.69 -0.77
CA SER A 309 -23.33 15.27 -1.90
C SER A 309 -22.29 14.33 -2.49
N GLY A 310 -22.22 14.29 -3.82
CA GLY A 310 -21.23 13.49 -4.53
C GLY A 310 -21.36 11.98 -4.34
N ILE A 311 -22.59 11.46 -4.22
CA ILE A 311 -22.85 10.02 -4.09
C ILE A 311 -22.41 9.28 -5.37
N ALA A 312 -21.56 8.27 -5.26
CA ALA A 312 -21.29 7.32 -6.33
C ALA A 312 -22.20 6.10 -6.16
N LEU A 313 -23.24 5.98 -6.99
CA LEU A 313 -24.18 4.86 -6.99
C LEU A 313 -23.74 3.82 -8.02
N GLU A 314 -23.22 2.68 -7.57
CA GLU A 314 -22.94 1.54 -8.45
C GLU A 314 -24.25 0.84 -8.87
N ARG A 315 -24.18 0.01 -9.92
CA ARG A 315 -25.34 -0.78 -10.37
C ARG A 315 -25.77 -1.77 -9.29
N GLY A 316 -27.08 -1.91 -9.10
CA GLY A 316 -27.68 -2.67 -8.00
C GLY A 316 -27.66 -1.95 -6.65
N GLY A 317 -26.97 -0.82 -6.50
CA GLY A 317 -27.08 0.03 -5.32
C GLY A 317 -28.43 0.76 -5.29
N ALA A 318 -28.94 1.01 -4.10
CA ALA A 318 -30.25 1.62 -3.87
C ALA A 318 -30.16 2.90 -3.03
N ILE A 319 -30.97 3.91 -3.40
CA ILE A 319 -31.23 5.11 -2.59
C ILE A 319 -32.73 5.09 -2.27
N ASP A 320 -33.10 4.99 -1.00
CA ASP A 320 -34.49 5.12 -0.56
C ASP A 320 -34.78 6.55 -0.11
N LEU A 321 -35.86 7.12 -0.65
CA LEU A 321 -36.29 8.48 -0.40
C LEU A 321 -37.66 8.50 0.28
N SER A 322 -37.80 9.37 1.29
CA SER A 322 -39.08 9.71 1.92
C SER A 322 -40.14 10.30 0.95
N LEU A 323 -39.78 10.56 -0.31
CA LEU A 323 -40.67 11.05 -1.37
C LEU A 323 -41.72 9.99 -1.77
N GLN A 324 -43.01 10.32 -1.63
CA GLN A 324 -44.09 9.38 -1.90
C GLN A 324 -44.18 8.95 -3.38
N TYR A 325 -44.17 7.65 -3.66
CA TYR A 325 -44.19 7.09 -5.03
C TYR A 325 -45.57 7.17 -5.71
N GLU A 326 -45.63 7.74 -6.92
CA GLU A 326 -46.83 7.91 -7.74
C GLU A 326 -46.75 7.11 -9.07
N SER A 327 -47.19 5.85 -9.01
CA SER A 327 -47.20 4.92 -10.15
C SER A 327 -47.74 5.54 -11.46
N GLY A 328 -46.86 5.67 -12.45
CA GLY A 328 -47.17 6.24 -13.77
C GLY A 328 -47.00 7.76 -13.90
N GLN A 329 -46.60 8.46 -12.82
CA GLN A 329 -46.12 9.85 -12.85
C GLN A 329 -44.66 9.99 -12.37
N SER A 330 -44.04 8.90 -11.93
CA SER A 330 -42.61 8.78 -11.58
C SER A 330 -41.68 9.09 -12.75
N SER A 331 -40.62 9.87 -12.53
CA SER A 331 -39.52 10.06 -13.48
C SER A 331 -38.20 10.42 -12.80
N ALA A 332 -37.10 9.90 -13.35
CA ALA A 332 -35.74 10.19 -12.93
C ALA A 332 -34.94 10.75 -14.11
N VAL A 333 -34.33 11.92 -13.96
CA VAL A 333 -33.58 12.62 -15.01
C VAL A 333 -32.23 13.06 -14.45
N TYR A 334 -31.15 12.49 -15.00
CA TYR A 334 -29.79 12.90 -14.67
C TYR A 334 -29.27 13.94 -15.68
N SER A 335 -28.70 15.03 -15.16
CA SER A 335 -28.08 16.09 -15.97
C SER A 335 -27.03 16.84 -15.16
N GLY A 336 -25.78 16.86 -15.65
CA GLY A 336 -24.73 17.73 -15.12
C GLY A 336 -24.43 17.51 -13.63
N SER A 337 -24.18 16.26 -13.22
CA SER A 337 -24.01 15.79 -11.84
C SER A 337 -25.26 15.76 -10.95
N THR A 338 -26.39 16.32 -11.38
CA THR A 338 -27.65 16.27 -10.59
C THR A 338 -28.59 15.19 -11.13
N LEU A 339 -29.05 14.29 -10.26
CA LEU A 339 -30.21 13.43 -10.51
C LEU A 339 -31.46 14.12 -9.95
N THR A 340 -32.41 14.48 -10.81
CA THR A 340 -33.74 14.96 -10.42
C THR A 340 -34.72 13.80 -10.43
N VAL A 341 -35.34 13.51 -9.28
CA VAL A 341 -36.42 12.53 -9.15
C VAL A 341 -37.73 13.27 -8.92
N THR A 342 -38.75 12.92 -9.70
CA THR A 342 -40.08 13.55 -9.68
C THR A 342 -41.15 12.49 -9.52
N GLU A 343 -41.98 12.64 -8.50
CA GLU A 343 -43.20 11.85 -8.28
C GLU A 343 -44.40 12.80 -8.30
N GLY A 344 -45.31 12.59 -9.25
CA GLY A 344 -46.48 13.47 -9.44
C GLY A 344 -46.10 14.91 -9.76
N ASN A 345 -46.33 15.82 -8.80
CA ASN A 345 -45.96 17.24 -8.88
C ASN A 345 -44.78 17.62 -7.98
N THR A 346 -44.17 16.66 -7.27
CA THR A 346 -43.11 16.89 -6.29
C THR A 346 -41.78 16.39 -6.84
N SER A 347 -40.73 17.19 -6.76
CA SER A 347 -39.40 16.84 -7.25
C SER A 347 -38.32 17.08 -6.19
N THR A 348 -37.39 16.14 -6.05
CA THR A 348 -36.16 16.30 -5.27
C THR A 348 -34.92 16.12 -6.16
N THR A 349 -33.75 16.53 -5.65
CA THR A 349 -32.49 16.50 -6.39
C THR A 349 -31.36 15.92 -5.55
N LEU A 350 -30.63 14.96 -6.12
CA LEU A 350 -29.46 14.32 -5.54
C LEU A 350 -28.21 14.69 -6.34
N SER A 351 -27.10 14.92 -5.65
CA SER A 351 -25.80 15.20 -6.29
C SER A 351 -24.99 13.89 -6.40
N LEU A 352 -24.76 13.42 -7.63
CA LEU A 352 -24.06 12.17 -7.90
C LEU A 352 -22.66 12.41 -8.47
N THR A 353 -21.66 11.67 -7.97
CA THR A 353 -20.31 11.60 -8.53
C THR A 353 -20.24 10.48 -9.56
N GLY A 354 -19.83 10.82 -10.78
CA GLY A 354 -19.76 9.91 -11.92
C GLY A 354 -20.48 10.48 -13.14
N ASP A 355 -20.34 9.83 -14.29
CA ASP A 355 -21.12 10.14 -15.49
C ASP A 355 -22.24 9.12 -15.68
N TYR A 356 -23.46 9.52 -15.32
CA TYR A 356 -24.68 8.72 -15.50
C TYR A 356 -25.46 9.14 -16.76
N THR A 357 -24.81 9.84 -17.71
CA THR A 357 -25.46 10.30 -18.94
C THR A 357 -25.89 9.11 -19.80
N GLY A 358 -27.19 8.81 -19.78
CA GLY A 358 -27.79 7.68 -20.51
C GLY A 358 -27.97 6.41 -19.68
N GLU A 359 -27.63 6.41 -18.38
CA GLU A 359 -28.05 5.36 -17.45
C GLU A 359 -29.55 5.49 -17.12
N TYR A 360 -30.19 4.35 -16.83
CA TYR A 360 -31.61 4.30 -16.44
C TYR A 360 -31.74 3.97 -14.95
N PHE A 361 -32.28 4.93 -14.22
CA PHE A 361 -32.65 4.77 -12.81
C PHE A 361 -34.08 4.21 -12.74
N ALA A 362 -34.22 3.01 -12.18
CA ALA A 362 -35.52 2.45 -11.89
C ALA A 362 -36.09 3.10 -10.62
N LEU A 363 -37.38 3.47 -10.66
CA LEU A 363 -38.12 3.98 -9.52
C LEU A 363 -39.20 2.97 -9.12
N SER A 364 -39.33 2.70 -7.83
CA SER A 364 -40.34 1.81 -7.27
C SER A 364 -40.78 2.26 -5.88
N ALA A 365 -42.00 1.92 -5.49
CA ALA A 365 -42.42 2.03 -4.10
C ALA A 365 -41.55 1.16 -3.19
N ASP A 366 -41.15 1.71 -2.05
CA ASP A 366 -40.59 0.96 -0.93
C ASP A 366 -41.71 0.18 -0.16
N ARG A 367 -41.47 -0.18 1.10
CA ARG A 367 -42.49 -0.84 1.95
C ARG A 367 -43.41 0.13 2.69
N PHE A 368 -43.11 1.42 2.73
CA PHE A 368 -43.82 2.44 3.50
C PHE A 368 -44.54 3.50 2.65
N GLY A 369 -44.33 3.50 1.33
CA GLY A 369 -44.91 4.40 0.33
C GLY A 369 -43.93 5.44 -0.27
N GLY A 370 -42.68 5.47 0.19
CA GLY A 370 -41.55 6.23 -0.37
C GLY A 370 -41.04 5.68 -1.71
N THR A 371 -39.95 6.26 -2.21
CA THR A 371 -39.43 6.01 -3.56
C THR A 371 -38.00 5.49 -3.52
N VAL A 372 -37.84 4.21 -3.86
CA VAL A 372 -36.53 3.57 -4.06
C VAL A 372 -36.04 3.86 -5.47
N ILE A 373 -34.81 4.38 -5.56
CA ILE A 373 -34.04 4.54 -6.79
C ILE A 373 -33.05 3.38 -6.89
N THR A 374 -33.04 2.63 -7.98
CA THR A 374 -32.03 1.59 -8.26
C THR A 374 -31.34 1.84 -9.59
N ALA A 375 -30.01 1.81 -9.62
CA ALA A 375 -29.23 1.82 -10.87
C ALA A 375 -29.26 0.41 -11.52
N THR A 376 -29.87 0.27 -12.71
CA THR A 376 -30.16 -1.07 -13.28
C THR A 376 -29.28 -1.45 -14.48
N GLY A 377 -28.84 -2.71 -14.50
CA GLY A 377 -28.30 -3.40 -15.68
C GLY A 377 -29.31 -4.41 -16.23
N THR A 378 -29.09 -4.94 -17.45
CA THR A 378 -30.08 -5.84 -18.10
C THR A 378 -29.45 -6.77 -19.16
N PRO A 379 -29.99 -7.99 -19.38
CA PRO A 379 -29.60 -8.95 -20.41
C PRO A 379 -29.66 -8.42 -21.86
N CYS A 380 -28.70 -8.81 -22.72
CA CYS A 380 -28.65 -8.56 -24.18
C CYS A 380 -27.67 -9.54 -24.90
N TYR A 381 -27.98 -9.92 -26.14
CA TYR A 381 -27.05 -10.57 -27.08
C TYR A 381 -26.13 -9.56 -27.77
N CYS A 382 -24.86 -9.90 -27.98
CA CYS A 382 -23.98 -9.09 -28.83
C CYS A 382 -24.32 -9.22 -30.32
N ARG A 383 -23.95 -8.19 -31.09
CA ARG A 383 -23.94 -8.22 -32.55
C ARG A 383 -23.20 -9.44 -33.12
N GLY A 384 -23.72 -10.04 -34.18
CA GLY A 384 -23.13 -11.18 -34.88
C GLY A 384 -23.53 -12.54 -34.31
N THR A 385 -24.06 -12.59 -33.08
CA THR A 385 -24.63 -13.79 -32.47
C THR A 385 -25.76 -14.33 -33.33
N ARG A 386 -25.66 -15.60 -33.74
CA ARG A 386 -26.68 -16.26 -34.55
C ARG A 386 -27.77 -16.89 -33.69
N ILE A 387 -29.01 -16.68 -34.08
CA ILE A 387 -30.20 -17.20 -33.41
C ILE A 387 -30.87 -18.23 -34.31
N ALA A 388 -31.28 -19.36 -33.76
CA ALA A 388 -31.95 -20.42 -34.51
C ALA A 388 -33.35 -19.99 -34.97
N THR A 389 -33.58 -19.96 -36.28
CA THR A 389 -34.88 -19.63 -36.89
C THR A 389 -35.37 -20.74 -37.82
N GLU A 390 -36.64 -20.68 -38.26
CA GLU A 390 -37.18 -21.61 -39.28
C GLU A 390 -36.38 -21.60 -40.61
N ARG A 391 -35.62 -20.53 -40.88
CA ARG A 391 -34.81 -20.34 -42.09
C ARG A 391 -33.32 -20.65 -41.88
N GLY A 392 -32.96 -21.20 -40.71
CA GLY A 392 -31.58 -21.42 -40.27
C GLY A 392 -31.08 -20.31 -39.34
N ASP A 393 -29.78 -20.33 -39.05
CA ASP A 393 -29.17 -19.51 -37.99
C ASP A 393 -28.84 -18.10 -38.50
N ILE A 394 -29.67 -17.11 -38.13
CA ILE A 394 -29.61 -15.71 -38.60
C ILE A 394 -28.93 -14.83 -37.54
N ALA A 395 -28.07 -13.89 -37.95
CA ALA A 395 -27.42 -12.96 -37.03
C ALA A 395 -28.45 -12.02 -36.37
N VAL A 396 -28.30 -11.75 -35.08
CA VAL A 396 -29.31 -11.05 -34.27
C VAL A 396 -29.66 -9.65 -34.78
N GLU A 397 -28.72 -8.96 -35.45
CA GLU A 397 -28.99 -7.65 -36.06
C GLU A 397 -29.80 -7.71 -37.38
N GLU A 398 -29.88 -8.88 -38.03
CA GLU A 398 -30.58 -9.11 -39.31
C GLU A 398 -32.03 -9.58 -39.11
N LEU A 399 -32.40 -9.97 -37.88
CA LEU A 399 -33.75 -10.38 -37.51
C LEU A 399 -34.75 -9.22 -37.58
N VAL A 400 -35.99 -9.55 -37.96
CA VAL A 400 -37.12 -8.61 -38.01
C VAL A 400 -38.32 -9.11 -37.20
N ILE A 401 -39.18 -8.17 -36.76
CA ILE A 401 -40.43 -8.49 -36.08
C ILE A 401 -41.28 -9.41 -36.97
N GLY A 402 -41.76 -10.51 -36.40
CA GLY A 402 -42.48 -11.59 -37.08
C GLY A 402 -41.63 -12.80 -37.50
N ASP A 403 -40.30 -12.72 -37.49
CA ASP A 403 -39.44 -13.89 -37.72
C ASP A 403 -39.68 -14.97 -36.66
N GLN A 404 -39.69 -16.24 -37.06
CA GLN A 404 -39.98 -17.38 -36.18
C GLN A 404 -38.70 -17.94 -35.55
N LEU A 405 -38.58 -17.83 -34.23
CA LEU A 405 -37.47 -18.40 -33.43
C LEU A 405 -37.81 -19.78 -32.89
N LEU A 406 -36.82 -20.67 -32.88
CA LEU A 406 -36.93 -22.01 -32.28
C LEU A 406 -36.71 -21.94 -30.77
N THR A 407 -37.69 -22.36 -29.98
CA THR A 407 -37.57 -22.48 -28.53
C THR A 407 -37.07 -23.85 -28.09
N VAL A 408 -36.53 -23.96 -26.87
CA VAL A 408 -36.17 -25.24 -26.23
C VAL A 408 -37.38 -26.17 -26.07
N SER A 409 -38.59 -25.62 -25.92
CA SER A 409 -39.85 -26.37 -25.93
C SER A 409 -40.26 -26.93 -27.31
N GLY A 410 -39.45 -26.69 -28.35
CA GLY A 410 -39.70 -27.16 -29.72
C GLY A 410 -40.79 -26.37 -30.47
N ALA A 411 -41.24 -25.26 -29.91
CA ALA A 411 -42.21 -24.37 -30.55
C ALA A 411 -41.49 -23.35 -31.44
N MET A 412 -42.14 -22.96 -32.54
CA MET A 412 -41.76 -21.77 -33.29
C MET A 412 -42.54 -20.58 -32.74
N ARG A 413 -41.85 -19.49 -32.41
CA ARG A 413 -42.43 -18.27 -31.82
C ARG A 413 -42.07 -17.03 -32.64
N PRO A 414 -43.02 -16.16 -33.01
CA PRO A 414 -42.71 -14.92 -33.71
C PRO A 414 -42.04 -13.91 -32.79
N ILE A 415 -41.03 -13.21 -33.29
CA ILE A 415 -40.49 -12.00 -32.64
C ILE A 415 -41.58 -10.94 -32.55
N ARG A 416 -41.89 -10.50 -31.34
CA ARG A 416 -42.82 -9.42 -31.02
C ARG A 416 -42.11 -8.06 -31.08
N TRP A 417 -40.91 -7.97 -30.53
CA TRP A 417 -40.10 -6.75 -30.55
C TRP A 417 -38.60 -7.06 -30.43
N ILE A 418 -37.76 -6.15 -30.89
CA ILE A 418 -36.30 -6.26 -30.82
C ILE A 418 -35.77 -5.02 -30.11
N GLY A 419 -35.36 -5.15 -28.85
CA GLY A 419 -34.68 -4.11 -28.11
C GLY A 419 -33.27 -3.92 -28.64
N ARG A 420 -32.84 -2.66 -28.83
CA ARG A 420 -31.51 -2.30 -29.34
C ARG A 420 -30.87 -1.21 -28.48
N ARG A 421 -29.61 -1.40 -28.07
CA ARG A 421 -28.77 -0.38 -27.41
C ARG A 421 -27.32 -0.53 -27.85
N SER A 422 -26.54 0.54 -27.73
CA SER A 422 -25.15 0.58 -28.22
C SER A 422 -24.26 1.39 -27.29
N TYR A 423 -23.11 0.84 -26.93
CA TYR A 423 -22.08 1.49 -26.12
C TYR A 423 -20.81 1.73 -26.94
N ALA A 424 -20.22 2.92 -26.80
CA ALA A 424 -18.89 3.20 -27.35
C ALA A 424 -17.82 2.37 -26.61
N GLY A 425 -16.81 1.88 -27.32
CA GLY A 425 -15.79 1.00 -26.73
C GLY A 425 -15.04 1.59 -25.54
N GLN A 426 -14.78 2.90 -25.58
CA GLN A 426 -14.12 3.62 -24.47
C GLN A 426 -14.96 3.58 -23.18
N PHE A 427 -16.29 3.66 -23.28
CA PHE A 427 -17.21 3.55 -22.14
C PHE A 427 -17.34 2.10 -21.66
N ALA A 428 -17.41 1.14 -22.60
CA ALA A 428 -17.47 -0.28 -22.27
C ALA A 428 -16.18 -0.77 -21.60
N ALA A 429 -15.00 -0.38 -22.09
CA ALA A 429 -13.70 -0.79 -21.55
C ALA A 429 -13.48 -0.37 -20.08
N THR A 430 -14.10 0.72 -19.64
CA THR A 430 -14.05 1.19 -18.25
C THR A 430 -15.22 0.68 -17.39
N ASN A 431 -16.16 -0.09 -17.94
CA ASN A 431 -17.40 -0.50 -17.28
C ASN A 431 -17.61 -2.02 -17.41
N ARG A 432 -17.21 -2.78 -16.37
CA ARG A 432 -17.32 -4.26 -16.33
C ARG A 432 -18.74 -4.80 -16.47
N ASP A 433 -19.76 -3.97 -16.23
CA ASP A 433 -21.18 -4.33 -16.29
C ASP A 433 -21.75 -4.14 -17.71
N VAL A 434 -20.94 -3.58 -18.61
CA VAL A 434 -21.22 -3.43 -20.05
C VAL A 434 -20.38 -4.40 -20.88
N LEU A 435 -19.21 -4.82 -20.39
CA LEU A 435 -18.32 -5.77 -21.07
C LEU A 435 -18.98 -7.16 -21.27
N PRO A 436 -18.99 -7.73 -22.48
CA PRO A 436 -19.59 -9.04 -22.72
C PRO A 436 -18.92 -10.18 -21.95
N VAL A 437 -19.71 -11.19 -21.61
CA VAL A 437 -19.23 -12.52 -21.23
C VAL A 437 -19.14 -13.39 -22.48
N LEU A 438 -18.00 -14.05 -22.65
CA LEU A 438 -17.67 -14.95 -23.74
C LEU A 438 -17.77 -16.41 -23.28
N PHE A 439 -18.73 -17.13 -23.85
CA PHE A 439 -18.77 -18.59 -23.80
C PHE A 439 -18.01 -19.12 -25.02
N ARG A 440 -16.86 -19.77 -24.80
CA ARG A 440 -16.12 -20.40 -25.88
C ARG A 440 -16.94 -21.52 -26.53
N ALA A 441 -16.68 -21.79 -27.80
CA ALA A 441 -17.30 -22.94 -28.48
C ALA A 441 -17.07 -24.24 -27.67
N GLY A 442 -18.14 -24.95 -27.33
CA GLY A 442 -18.12 -26.17 -26.51
C GLY A 442 -18.05 -25.98 -24.99
N ALA A 443 -18.14 -24.74 -24.46
CA ALA A 443 -18.00 -24.47 -23.02
C ALA A 443 -19.14 -25.03 -22.15
N LEU A 444 -20.36 -25.16 -22.70
CA LEU A 444 -21.57 -25.58 -21.98
C LEU A 444 -21.99 -27.03 -22.28
N GLY A 445 -21.42 -27.64 -23.32
CA GLY A 445 -21.69 -29.01 -23.74
C GLY A 445 -20.97 -29.34 -25.04
N ASP A 446 -21.07 -30.57 -25.53
CA ASP A 446 -20.40 -31.01 -26.76
C ASP A 446 -20.85 -30.15 -27.95
N ALA A 447 -19.95 -29.31 -28.46
CA ALA A 447 -20.22 -28.28 -29.48
C ALA A 447 -21.35 -27.28 -29.10
N VAL A 448 -21.52 -26.98 -27.81
CA VAL A 448 -22.45 -25.97 -27.29
C VAL A 448 -21.70 -24.92 -26.43
N PRO A 449 -21.75 -23.63 -26.78
CA PRO A 449 -22.23 -23.10 -28.05
C PRO A 449 -21.39 -23.63 -29.23
N ALA A 450 -21.95 -23.67 -30.43
CA ALA A 450 -21.30 -24.15 -31.66
C ALA A 450 -20.22 -23.18 -32.17
N ARG A 451 -20.29 -21.92 -31.72
CA ARG A 451 -19.31 -20.86 -31.93
C ARG A 451 -19.17 -20.06 -30.64
N ASP A 452 -18.12 -19.27 -30.55
CA ASP A 452 -17.95 -18.28 -29.49
C ASP A 452 -19.17 -17.35 -29.39
N LEU A 453 -19.89 -17.45 -28.27
CA LEU A 453 -21.11 -16.69 -27.98
C LEU A 453 -20.78 -15.55 -27.02
N MET A 454 -21.17 -14.33 -27.39
CA MET A 454 -21.04 -13.15 -26.54
C MET A 454 -22.41 -12.56 -26.17
N VAL A 455 -22.59 -12.34 -24.87
CA VAL A 455 -23.80 -11.79 -24.25
C VAL A 455 -23.43 -10.81 -23.13
N SER A 456 -24.35 -9.93 -22.71
CA SER A 456 -24.11 -9.05 -21.57
C SER A 456 -24.03 -9.84 -20.25
N PRO A 457 -23.37 -9.31 -19.20
CA PRO A 457 -23.13 -10.04 -17.95
C PRO A 457 -24.38 -10.67 -17.31
N LEU A 458 -25.52 -9.97 -17.39
CA LEU A 458 -26.80 -10.38 -16.80
C LEU A 458 -27.68 -11.24 -17.73
N HIS A 459 -27.21 -11.58 -18.93
CA HIS A 459 -27.92 -12.44 -19.87
C HIS A 459 -27.94 -13.88 -19.36
N ALA A 460 -29.13 -14.40 -19.03
CA ALA A 460 -29.19 -15.74 -18.46
C ALA A 460 -29.08 -16.84 -19.52
N MET A 461 -28.17 -17.77 -19.23
CA MET A 461 -28.04 -19.04 -19.94
C MET A 461 -28.92 -20.07 -19.26
N TYR A 462 -29.55 -20.93 -20.05
CA TYR A 462 -30.43 -21.99 -19.53
C TYR A 462 -29.65 -23.30 -19.40
N LEU A 463 -29.39 -23.71 -18.16
CA LEU A 463 -28.59 -24.88 -17.79
C LEU A 463 -29.32 -25.66 -16.70
N GLU A 464 -29.37 -26.99 -16.81
CA GLU A 464 -29.94 -27.88 -15.78
C GLU A 464 -31.32 -27.43 -15.24
N GLU A 465 -32.21 -27.06 -16.17
CA GLU A 465 -33.57 -26.54 -15.93
C GLU A 465 -33.69 -25.17 -15.22
N VAL A 466 -32.57 -24.45 -15.00
CA VAL A 466 -32.54 -23.10 -14.40
C VAL A 466 -31.93 -22.05 -15.33
N LEU A 467 -32.25 -20.78 -15.08
CA LEU A 467 -31.65 -19.61 -15.71
C LEU A 467 -30.51 -19.09 -14.83
N VAL A 468 -29.29 -19.03 -15.37
CA VAL A 468 -28.11 -18.55 -14.64
C VAL A 468 -27.51 -17.36 -15.38
N PRO A 469 -27.34 -16.18 -14.73
CA PRO A 469 -26.69 -15.02 -15.35
C PRO A 469 -25.30 -15.39 -15.86
N ALA A 470 -24.94 -14.91 -17.06
CA ALA A 470 -23.70 -15.28 -17.72
C ALA A 470 -22.45 -15.05 -16.85
N GLU A 471 -22.44 -14.01 -16.03
CA GLU A 471 -21.31 -13.72 -15.15
C GLU A 471 -21.09 -14.69 -13.99
N ALA A 472 -22.13 -15.39 -13.51
CA ALA A 472 -22.04 -16.38 -12.44
C ALA A 472 -21.39 -17.71 -12.89
N LEU A 473 -21.19 -17.86 -14.21
CA LEU A 473 -20.62 -19.05 -14.86
C LEU A 473 -19.15 -18.87 -15.27
N VAL A 474 -18.54 -17.70 -15.03
CA VAL A 474 -17.15 -17.44 -15.39
C VAL A 474 -16.22 -18.32 -14.55
N ASN A 475 -15.34 -19.08 -15.22
CA ASN A 475 -14.55 -20.14 -14.61
C ASN A 475 -13.07 -20.15 -15.03
N ASP A 476 -12.63 -19.10 -15.71
CA ASP A 476 -11.26 -18.86 -16.21
C ASP A 476 -10.67 -19.88 -17.20
N VAL A 477 -11.41 -20.95 -17.53
CA VAL A 477 -10.94 -22.01 -18.44
C VAL A 477 -11.78 -22.05 -19.73
N SER A 478 -13.11 -22.12 -19.63
CA SER A 478 -14.02 -22.24 -20.77
C SER A 478 -15.00 -21.06 -20.93
N ILE A 479 -15.29 -20.33 -19.84
CA ILE A 479 -16.23 -19.19 -19.83
C ILE A 479 -15.50 -18.00 -19.21
N LEU A 480 -15.41 -16.90 -19.96
CA LEU A 480 -14.52 -15.77 -19.69
C LEU A 480 -15.26 -14.44 -19.77
N ARG A 481 -14.89 -13.43 -18.96
CA ARG A 481 -15.32 -12.05 -19.19
C ARG A 481 -14.36 -11.36 -20.16
N MET A 482 -14.88 -10.60 -21.13
CA MET A 482 -14.06 -9.79 -22.02
C MET A 482 -13.47 -8.58 -21.28
N GLU A 483 -12.26 -8.16 -21.68
CA GLU A 483 -11.53 -7.08 -21.00
C GLU A 483 -11.48 -5.76 -21.78
N ASN A 484 -11.69 -5.80 -23.10
CA ASN A 484 -11.79 -4.61 -23.96
C ASN A 484 -12.55 -4.93 -25.25
N VAL A 485 -13.25 -3.94 -25.82
CA VAL A 485 -14.09 -4.02 -27.01
C VAL A 485 -14.19 -2.65 -27.69
N ASP A 486 -14.02 -2.57 -29.01
CA ASP A 486 -14.03 -1.28 -29.75
C ASP A 486 -15.39 -0.57 -29.75
N ARG A 487 -16.48 -1.36 -29.66
CA ARG A 487 -17.88 -0.94 -29.56
C ARG A 487 -18.71 -2.16 -29.17
N VAL A 488 -19.76 -1.96 -28.37
CA VAL A 488 -20.72 -3.03 -28.08
C VAL A 488 -22.10 -2.63 -28.61
N ASP A 489 -22.56 -3.36 -29.63
CA ASP A 489 -23.94 -3.30 -30.08
C ASP A 489 -24.70 -4.48 -29.47
N TYR A 490 -25.76 -4.16 -28.72
CA TYR A 490 -26.54 -5.10 -27.92
C TYR A 490 -27.99 -5.17 -28.42
N PHE A 491 -28.49 -6.39 -28.54
CA PHE A 491 -29.82 -6.72 -29.05
C PHE A 491 -30.52 -7.65 -28.08
N HIS A 492 -31.83 -7.53 -27.89
CA HIS A 492 -32.61 -8.52 -27.16
C HIS A 492 -33.96 -8.74 -27.83
N LEU A 493 -34.54 -9.92 -27.67
CA LEU A 493 -35.64 -10.42 -28.50
C LEU A 493 -36.83 -10.71 -27.60
N GLU A 494 -37.90 -9.93 -27.75
CA GLU A 494 -39.16 -10.13 -27.05
C GLU A 494 -40.07 -11.03 -27.88
N LEU A 495 -40.68 -12.03 -27.26
CA LEU A 495 -41.71 -12.90 -27.84
C LEU A 495 -43.05 -12.64 -27.12
N ASP A 496 -44.14 -13.26 -27.58
CA ASP A 496 -45.45 -13.17 -26.88
C ASP A 496 -45.46 -13.86 -25.50
N THR A 497 -44.47 -14.71 -25.22
CA THR A 497 -44.18 -15.32 -23.92
C THR A 497 -42.70 -15.27 -23.64
N HIS A 498 -42.28 -15.07 -22.39
CA HIS A 498 -40.90 -15.31 -22.02
C HIS A 498 -40.59 -16.81 -22.20
N ASP A 499 -39.59 -17.13 -23.00
CA ASP A 499 -39.23 -18.46 -23.46
C ASP A 499 -37.68 -18.59 -23.47
N VAL A 500 -37.17 -19.80 -23.71
CA VAL A 500 -35.73 -20.06 -23.93
C VAL A 500 -35.53 -20.41 -25.40
N ILE A 501 -34.55 -19.75 -26.04
CA ILE A 501 -34.19 -19.91 -27.46
C ILE A 501 -32.75 -20.38 -27.60
N PHE A 502 -32.33 -20.73 -28.82
CA PHE A 502 -30.95 -21.13 -29.11
C PHE A 502 -30.15 -19.99 -29.76
N ALA A 503 -29.09 -19.54 -29.08
CA ALA A 503 -28.10 -18.57 -29.56
C ALA A 503 -26.74 -19.27 -29.73
N GLU A 504 -26.20 -19.29 -30.95
CA GLU A 504 -25.07 -20.14 -31.35
C GLU A 504 -25.23 -21.59 -30.88
N GLY A 505 -26.46 -22.12 -30.87
CA GLY A 505 -26.79 -23.46 -30.37
C GLY A 505 -26.82 -23.64 -28.84
N ALA A 506 -26.44 -22.63 -28.05
CA ALA A 506 -26.63 -22.64 -26.59
C ALA A 506 -28.03 -22.11 -26.21
N ALA A 507 -28.64 -22.69 -25.18
CA ALA A 507 -29.95 -22.28 -24.70
C ALA A 507 -29.83 -21.02 -23.81
N SER A 508 -30.59 -19.98 -24.11
CA SER A 508 -30.54 -18.68 -23.42
C SER A 508 -31.88 -17.94 -23.43
N GLU A 509 -32.07 -17.00 -22.51
CA GLU A 509 -33.36 -16.33 -22.30
C GLU A 509 -33.75 -15.35 -23.43
N THR A 510 -35.07 -15.23 -23.64
CA THR A 510 -35.67 -14.12 -24.39
C THR A 510 -35.86 -12.90 -23.48
N PHE A 511 -36.27 -11.75 -24.01
CA PHE A 511 -36.56 -10.59 -23.18
C PHE A 511 -37.89 -10.74 -22.43
N VAL A 512 -37.91 -10.39 -21.15
CA VAL A 512 -39.12 -10.14 -20.35
C VAL A 512 -39.09 -8.70 -19.83
N ASP A 513 -40.20 -7.97 -19.98
CA ASP A 513 -40.31 -6.61 -19.43
C ASP A 513 -40.72 -6.63 -17.95
N ASP A 514 -39.72 -6.82 -17.10
CA ASP A 514 -39.76 -6.56 -15.67
C ASP A 514 -39.83 -5.06 -15.30
N GLY A 515 -39.77 -4.17 -16.29
CA GLY A 515 -39.66 -2.71 -16.13
C GLY A 515 -38.44 -2.15 -16.83
N SER A 516 -37.47 -3.01 -17.19
CA SER A 516 -36.25 -2.64 -17.89
C SER A 516 -36.44 -2.17 -19.34
N ARG A 517 -37.60 -2.35 -20.00
CA ARG A 517 -37.76 -2.00 -21.44
C ARG A 517 -37.35 -0.55 -21.75
N GLY A 518 -37.51 0.37 -20.81
CA GLY A 518 -37.12 1.78 -20.93
C GLY A 518 -35.65 2.03 -21.29
N MET A 519 -34.74 1.09 -21.01
CA MET A 519 -33.30 1.26 -21.27
C MET A 519 -32.90 1.23 -22.75
N PHE A 520 -33.73 0.64 -23.61
CA PHE A 520 -33.36 0.41 -25.02
C PHE A 520 -33.57 1.70 -25.82
N HIS A 521 -32.65 2.00 -26.75
CA HIS A 521 -32.72 3.21 -27.58
C HIS A 521 -34.02 3.30 -28.40
N ASN A 522 -34.66 2.17 -28.68
CA ASN A 522 -35.94 2.06 -29.38
C ASN A 522 -37.13 1.68 -28.47
N ALA A 523 -37.06 1.88 -27.15
CA ALA A 523 -38.16 1.55 -26.23
C ALA A 523 -39.51 2.21 -26.60
N ALA A 524 -39.46 3.41 -27.20
CA ALA A 524 -40.65 4.11 -27.71
C ALA A 524 -41.32 3.40 -28.89
N GLU A 525 -40.58 2.62 -29.69
CA GLU A 525 -41.09 1.85 -30.83
C GLU A 525 -42.15 0.84 -30.38
N PHE A 526 -41.93 0.16 -29.25
CA PHE A 526 -42.89 -0.79 -28.68
C PHE A 526 -44.24 -0.13 -28.38
N ARG A 527 -44.23 1.08 -27.80
CA ARG A 527 -45.45 1.86 -27.49
C ARG A 527 -46.18 2.32 -28.76
N MET A 528 -45.45 2.54 -29.86
CA MET A 528 -46.05 2.88 -31.15
C MET A 528 -46.65 1.65 -31.86
N LEU A 529 -46.02 0.48 -31.72
CA LEU A 529 -46.50 -0.79 -32.28
C LEU A 529 -47.70 -1.36 -31.50
N TYR A 530 -47.72 -1.17 -30.17
CA TYR A 530 -48.71 -1.74 -29.26
C TYR A 530 -49.27 -0.68 -28.28
N PRO A 531 -50.00 0.34 -28.76
CA PRO A 531 -50.48 1.45 -27.92
C PRO A 531 -51.45 1.03 -26.81
N ASP A 532 -52.21 -0.06 -27.00
CA ASP A 532 -53.19 -0.58 -26.05
C ASP A 532 -52.64 -1.73 -25.16
N ALA A 533 -51.32 -1.95 -25.15
CA ALA A 533 -50.72 -3.05 -24.37
C ALA A 533 -50.70 -2.75 -22.87
N ILE A 534 -51.34 -3.63 -22.09
CA ILE A 534 -51.28 -3.63 -20.63
C ILE A 534 -49.99 -4.34 -20.20
N ARG A 535 -49.16 -3.69 -19.36
CA ARG A 535 -47.98 -4.33 -18.75
C ARG A 535 -48.44 -5.43 -17.79
N LEU A 536 -48.04 -6.67 -18.09
CA LEU A 536 -48.26 -7.82 -17.22
C LEU A 536 -47.10 -7.96 -16.23
N GLU A 537 -47.36 -8.63 -15.11
CA GLU A 537 -46.34 -9.05 -14.15
C GLU A 537 -45.30 -9.96 -14.84
N ALA A 538 -44.01 -9.67 -14.68
CA ALA A 538 -42.94 -10.44 -15.29
C ALA A 538 -42.88 -11.86 -14.73
N ARG A 539 -42.92 -12.86 -15.62
CA ARG A 539 -42.86 -14.28 -15.27
C ARG A 539 -41.75 -14.96 -16.06
N TYR A 540 -40.69 -15.33 -15.35
CA TYR A 540 -39.59 -16.10 -15.91
C TYR A 540 -40.07 -17.50 -16.34
N CYS A 541 -39.41 -18.06 -17.35
CA CYS A 541 -39.79 -19.34 -17.95
C CYS A 541 -39.23 -20.55 -17.19
N ALA A 542 -38.24 -20.30 -16.33
CA ALA A 542 -37.62 -21.23 -15.41
C ALA A 542 -37.08 -20.45 -14.17
N PRO A 543 -36.75 -21.11 -13.05
CA PRO A 543 -36.17 -20.45 -11.89
C PRO A 543 -34.83 -19.80 -12.22
N ARG A 544 -34.61 -18.57 -11.76
CA ARG A 544 -33.32 -17.86 -11.89
C ARG A 544 -32.45 -18.14 -10.67
N VAL A 545 -31.19 -18.52 -10.87
CA VAL A 545 -30.24 -18.93 -9.83
C VAL A 545 -28.97 -18.10 -9.96
N GLU A 546 -28.60 -17.40 -8.90
CA GLU A 546 -27.48 -16.44 -8.90
C GLU A 546 -26.41 -16.79 -7.84
N ASP A 547 -26.72 -17.67 -6.88
CA ASP A 547 -25.79 -18.22 -5.87
C ASP A 547 -26.13 -19.67 -5.43
N GLY A 548 -25.41 -20.19 -4.44
CA GLY A 548 -25.74 -21.45 -3.74
C GLY A 548 -25.13 -22.76 -4.30
N GLU A 549 -25.47 -23.88 -3.63
CA GLU A 549 -24.94 -25.24 -3.93
C GLU A 549 -25.22 -25.69 -5.37
N THR A 550 -26.39 -25.33 -5.94
CA THR A 550 -26.77 -25.63 -7.32
C THR A 550 -25.80 -24.97 -8.31
N LEU A 551 -25.51 -23.68 -8.13
CA LEU A 551 -24.51 -22.97 -8.94
C LEU A 551 -23.11 -23.57 -8.75
N ALA A 552 -22.73 -23.89 -7.50
CA ALA A 552 -21.44 -24.52 -7.20
C ALA A 552 -21.31 -25.94 -7.79
N ALA A 553 -22.41 -26.67 -7.98
CA ALA A 553 -22.44 -27.96 -8.67
C ALA A 553 -22.25 -27.78 -10.19
N ILE A 554 -22.99 -26.85 -10.81
CA ILE A 554 -22.85 -26.49 -12.23
C ILE A 554 -21.41 -26.05 -12.51
N ASN A 555 -20.83 -25.15 -11.71
CA ASN A 555 -19.46 -24.68 -11.88
C ASN A 555 -18.41 -25.79 -11.66
N ARG A 556 -18.57 -26.67 -10.65
CA ARG A 556 -17.70 -27.86 -10.50
C ARG A 556 -17.76 -28.78 -11.72
N ALA A 557 -18.95 -29.02 -12.29
CA ALA A 557 -19.10 -29.85 -13.48
C ALA A 557 -18.46 -29.20 -14.73
N LEU A 558 -18.58 -27.88 -14.89
CA LEU A 558 -17.92 -27.12 -15.96
C LEU A 558 -16.38 -27.15 -15.82
N VAL A 559 -15.83 -27.01 -14.61
CA VAL A 559 -14.37 -27.08 -14.36
C VAL A 559 -13.82 -28.50 -14.47
N GLN A 560 -14.52 -29.53 -13.99
CA GLN A 560 -14.10 -30.93 -14.14
C GLN A 560 -14.10 -31.35 -15.62
N ARG A 561 -15.13 -30.94 -16.38
CA ARG A 561 -15.18 -31.09 -17.85
C ARG A 561 -13.97 -30.45 -18.53
N ALA A 562 -13.39 -29.40 -17.95
CA ALA A 562 -12.25 -28.70 -18.49
C ALA A 562 -10.85 -29.25 -18.07
N THR A 563 -10.73 -30.23 -17.14
CA THR A 563 -9.43 -30.50 -16.45
C THR A 563 -8.92 -31.95 -16.32
N GLY A 564 -9.74 -33.01 -16.37
CA GLY A 564 -9.26 -34.42 -16.52
C GLY A 564 -8.53 -35.16 -15.34
N GLY A 565 -7.67 -34.51 -14.52
CA GLY A 565 -7.30 -34.77 -13.07
C GLY A 565 -6.31 -35.87 -12.52
N HIS A 566 -4.97 -35.62 -12.26
CA HIS A 566 -3.89 -36.66 -11.93
C HIS A 566 -2.56 -36.32 -11.03
N ALA A 567 -1.67 -37.26 -10.50
CA ALA A 567 -0.63 -37.10 -9.36
C ALA A 567 0.62 -38.16 -9.07
N PRO A 568 1.68 -37.93 -8.18
CA PRO A 568 3.15 -38.48 -8.08
C PRO A 568 3.82 -39.66 -7.18
N VAL A 569 5.22 -39.69 -7.01
CA VAL A 569 6.30 -40.78 -6.75
C VAL A 569 7.08 -40.89 -5.33
N ARG A 570 8.14 -41.75 -5.07
CA ARG A 570 8.78 -42.27 -3.75
C ARG A 570 10.23 -41.80 -3.22
N PRO A 571 10.64 -41.98 -1.90
CA PRO A 571 11.82 -41.38 -1.17
C PRO A 571 12.94 -42.27 -0.49
N GLY A 572 13.89 -41.62 0.23
CA GLY A 572 15.01 -42.13 1.06
C GLY A 572 14.79 -42.14 2.60
N PRO A 573 15.72 -41.69 3.50
CA PRO A 573 15.62 -41.74 4.97
C PRO A 573 15.46 -40.34 5.66
N LEU A 574 14.60 -40.22 6.68
CA LEU A 574 14.10 -38.93 7.19
C LEU A 574 14.74 -38.40 8.50
N ARG A 575 15.17 -37.12 8.49
CA ARG A 575 15.43 -36.29 9.68
C ARG A 575 14.48 -35.09 9.75
N GLY A 576 14.36 -34.51 10.94
CA GLY A 576 13.63 -33.28 11.16
C GLY A 576 13.28 -33.04 12.63
N TYR A 577 12.61 -31.92 12.89
CA TYR A 577 12.12 -31.53 14.20
C TYR A 577 10.82 -30.71 14.03
N VAL A 578 9.95 -30.75 15.04
CA VAL A 578 8.70 -29.98 15.06
C VAL A 578 8.86 -28.86 16.07
N ASP A 579 8.78 -27.63 15.58
CA ASP A 579 8.99 -26.43 16.38
C ASP A 579 7.71 -26.02 17.12
N ILE A 580 6.53 -26.22 16.51
CA ILE A 580 5.22 -25.81 17.04
C ILE A 580 4.13 -26.85 16.69
N VAL A 581 3.26 -27.18 17.66
CA VAL A 581 2.00 -27.93 17.47
C VAL A 581 0.88 -27.23 18.25
N GLU A 582 0.01 -26.55 17.54
CA GLU A 582 -1.13 -25.77 18.05
C GLU A 582 -2.41 -26.19 17.31
N SER A 583 -3.60 -25.86 17.85
CA SER A 583 -4.88 -26.33 17.26
C SER A 583 -5.01 -25.96 15.77
N GLY A 584 -4.63 -24.74 15.37
CA GLY A 584 -4.70 -24.30 13.97
C GLY A 584 -3.41 -24.48 13.15
N ARG A 585 -2.29 -24.93 13.73
CA ARG A 585 -0.95 -24.76 13.11
C ARG A 585 0.07 -25.80 13.57
N ILE A 586 0.78 -26.40 12.63
CA ILE A 586 1.86 -27.37 12.87
C ILE A 586 3.07 -26.97 12.02
N ALA A 587 4.19 -26.62 12.64
CA ALA A 587 5.37 -26.07 11.95
C ALA A 587 6.67 -26.73 12.41
N GLY A 588 7.66 -26.81 11.52
CA GLY A 588 8.94 -27.43 11.80
C GLY A 588 9.85 -27.49 10.58
N TRP A 589 10.74 -28.48 10.55
CA TRP A 589 11.59 -28.77 9.40
C TRP A 589 11.81 -30.26 9.21
N ALA A 590 11.99 -30.69 7.96
CA ALA A 590 12.23 -32.08 7.59
C ALA A 590 13.12 -32.19 6.35
N PHE A 591 14.05 -33.13 6.38
CA PHE A 591 15.11 -33.28 5.39
C PHE A 591 15.42 -34.78 5.20
N ASP A 592 15.54 -35.21 3.95
CA ASP A 592 15.86 -36.60 3.58
C ASP A 592 17.37 -36.76 3.35
N GLU A 593 18.03 -37.63 4.11
CA GLU A 593 19.49 -37.79 4.09
C GLU A 593 20.05 -38.31 2.75
N LEU A 594 19.25 -39.02 1.94
CA LEU A 594 19.69 -39.48 0.62
C LEU A 594 19.30 -38.51 -0.50
N THR A 595 18.36 -37.60 -0.25
CA THR A 595 18.03 -36.50 -1.18
C THR A 595 18.12 -35.15 -0.45
N PRO A 596 19.31 -34.73 0.02
CA PRO A 596 19.52 -33.48 0.77
C PRO A 596 19.18 -32.20 -0.02
N GLU A 597 19.09 -32.32 -1.34
CA GLU A 597 18.72 -31.24 -2.27
C GLU A 597 17.21 -31.19 -2.54
N GLN A 598 16.45 -32.26 -2.22
CA GLN A 598 15.03 -32.34 -2.52
C GLN A 598 14.17 -32.02 -1.30
N PRO A 599 13.14 -31.19 -1.46
CA PRO A 599 12.25 -30.86 -0.37
C PRO A 599 11.34 -32.05 -0.05
N VAL A 600 11.12 -32.27 1.25
CA VAL A 600 10.42 -33.47 1.69
C VAL A 600 8.93 -33.21 1.77
N ARG A 601 8.12 -33.92 0.97
CA ARG A 601 6.68 -33.93 1.20
C ARG A 601 6.35 -34.71 2.47
N LEU A 602 5.57 -34.13 3.36
CA LEU A 602 5.11 -34.66 4.64
C LEU A 602 3.59 -34.79 4.63
N ARG A 603 3.08 -35.91 5.13
CA ARG A 603 1.72 -36.06 5.62
C ARG A 603 1.68 -35.76 7.10
N ILE A 604 0.75 -34.90 7.50
CA ILE A 604 0.47 -34.60 8.89
C ILE A 604 -0.82 -35.32 9.25
N LEU A 605 -0.73 -36.22 10.23
CA LEU A 605 -1.84 -37.04 10.68
C LEU A 605 -2.17 -36.75 12.13
N ASP A 606 -3.45 -36.90 12.45
CA ASP A 606 -3.97 -37.02 13.80
C ASP A 606 -4.41 -38.47 14.06
N GLY A 607 -3.65 -39.17 14.90
CA GLY A 607 -3.79 -40.62 15.07
C GLY A 607 -3.43 -41.35 13.78
N ASP A 608 -4.46 -41.75 13.03
CA ASP A 608 -4.36 -42.34 11.69
C ASP A 608 -5.13 -41.52 10.61
N GLU A 609 -5.79 -40.41 10.99
CA GLU A 609 -6.52 -39.50 10.08
C GLU A 609 -5.56 -38.46 9.47
N VAL A 610 -5.55 -38.27 8.15
CA VAL A 610 -4.64 -37.32 7.48
C VAL A 610 -5.27 -35.94 7.48
N LEU A 611 -4.67 -34.98 8.19
CA LEU A 611 -5.10 -33.58 8.22
C LEU A 611 -4.72 -32.84 6.92
N GLY A 612 -3.59 -33.22 6.31
CA GLY A 612 -3.17 -32.72 5.01
C GLY A 612 -1.74 -33.14 4.64
N GLU A 613 -1.30 -32.72 3.44
CA GLU A 613 0.10 -32.83 3.00
C GLU A 613 0.73 -31.43 2.88
N ILE A 614 2.01 -31.34 3.22
CA ILE A 614 2.84 -30.14 3.03
C ILE A 614 4.20 -30.52 2.46
N VAL A 615 4.88 -29.61 1.77
CA VAL A 615 6.26 -29.79 1.31
C VAL A 615 7.20 -28.97 2.20
N ALA A 616 8.28 -29.59 2.65
CA ALA A 616 9.34 -28.94 3.42
C ALA A 616 10.40 -28.37 2.48
N ASP A 617 10.12 -27.21 1.88
CA ASP A 617 10.94 -26.47 0.91
C ASP A 617 11.28 -25.03 1.33
N THR A 618 10.72 -24.55 2.44
CA THR A 618 10.88 -23.17 2.87
C THR A 618 12.31 -22.93 3.36
N TYR A 619 12.95 -21.86 2.85
CA TYR A 619 14.30 -21.51 3.26
C TYR A 619 14.36 -21.00 4.69
N ARG A 620 15.27 -21.56 5.48
CA ARG A 620 15.60 -21.08 6.81
C ARG A 620 17.12 -20.96 6.98
N ALA A 621 17.57 -19.75 7.26
CA ALA A 621 19.00 -19.43 7.38
C ALA A 621 19.67 -20.21 8.53
N ASP A 622 18.96 -20.48 9.62
CA ASP A 622 19.45 -21.28 10.74
C ASP A 622 19.69 -22.75 10.37
N LEU A 623 18.91 -23.32 9.46
CA LEU A 623 19.14 -24.68 8.92
C LEU A 623 20.36 -24.71 7.99
N ALA A 624 20.52 -23.69 7.14
CA ALA A 624 21.69 -23.54 6.26
C ALA A 624 22.99 -23.36 7.06
N GLU A 625 23.00 -22.46 8.05
CA GLU A 625 24.13 -22.23 8.96
C GLU A 625 24.48 -23.49 9.77
N SER A 626 23.47 -24.29 10.14
CA SER A 626 23.63 -25.59 10.81
C SER A 626 24.02 -26.76 9.87
N ARG A 627 24.19 -26.50 8.57
CA ARG A 627 24.51 -27.50 7.52
C ARG A 627 23.46 -28.61 7.35
N ILE A 628 22.19 -28.28 7.53
CA ILE A 628 21.05 -29.18 7.31
C ILE A 628 20.58 -29.01 5.86
N GLY A 629 21.02 -29.93 4.99
CA GLY A 629 20.72 -29.91 3.56
C GLY A 629 21.13 -28.58 2.92
N THR A 630 20.23 -28.00 2.12
CA THR A 630 20.39 -26.70 1.44
C THR A 630 19.83 -25.51 2.22
N GLY A 631 19.27 -25.74 3.42
CA GLY A 631 18.47 -24.77 4.17
C GLY A 631 17.01 -24.65 3.71
N HIS A 632 16.64 -25.17 2.54
CA HIS A 632 15.26 -25.26 2.03
C HIS A 632 14.53 -26.51 2.55
N HIS A 633 14.36 -26.60 3.87
CA HIS A 633 13.83 -27.81 4.53
C HIS A 633 12.79 -27.51 5.61
N ALA A 634 12.26 -26.29 5.69
CA ALA A 634 11.23 -25.93 6.65
C ALA A 634 9.81 -26.10 6.08
N PHE A 635 8.83 -26.33 6.95
CA PHE A 635 7.41 -26.43 6.61
C PHE A 635 6.53 -25.76 7.68
N GLU A 636 5.38 -25.22 7.25
CA GLU A 636 4.35 -24.66 8.13
C GLU A 636 2.95 -24.99 7.60
N PHE A 637 2.24 -25.85 8.32
CA PHE A 637 0.94 -26.37 7.93
C PHE A 637 -0.17 -25.79 8.80
N ALA A 638 -1.08 -25.04 8.19
CA ALA A 638 -2.34 -24.64 8.83
C ALA A 638 -3.30 -25.85 8.83
N VAL A 639 -3.82 -26.20 10.02
CA VAL A 639 -4.76 -27.32 10.18
C VAL A 639 -6.17 -26.84 9.79
N PRO A 640 -6.77 -27.31 8.68
CA PRO A 640 -8.06 -26.78 8.23
C PRO A 640 -9.18 -27.15 9.21
N GLY A 641 -9.87 -26.14 9.75
CA GLY A 641 -10.88 -26.32 10.80
C GLY A 641 -10.32 -26.55 12.22
N GLY A 642 -8.99 -26.64 12.36
CA GLY A 642 -8.30 -26.89 13.63
C GLY A 642 -8.36 -28.33 14.12
N LEU A 643 -7.50 -28.65 15.07
CA LEU A 643 -7.59 -29.85 15.90
C LEU A 643 -8.81 -29.70 16.83
N LEU A 644 -9.79 -30.61 16.67
CA LEU A 644 -11.02 -30.66 17.48
C LEU A 644 -10.69 -30.73 18.98
N PRO A 645 -10.95 -29.67 19.76
CA PRO A 645 -10.44 -29.56 21.14
C PRO A 645 -10.80 -30.79 22.00
N ASP A 646 -11.94 -31.39 21.71
CA ASP A 646 -12.58 -32.48 22.43
C ASP A 646 -11.91 -33.86 22.49
N ARG A 647 -10.96 -34.12 21.59
CA ARG A 647 -10.41 -35.47 21.41
C ARG A 647 -8.92 -35.48 21.59
N ARG A 648 -8.43 -36.60 22.09
CA ARG A 648 -7.01 -36.81 22.31
C ARG A 648 -6.32 -36.97 20.95
N HIS A 649 -5.62 -35.93 20.56
CA HIS A 649 -4.93 -35.85 19.30
C HIS A 649 -3.53 -36.45 19.40
N VAL A 650 -3.16 -37.28 18.43
CA VAL A 650 -1.87 -37.98 18.41
C VAL A 650 -1.17 -37.65 17.11
N ILE A 651 -0.56 -36.46 17.07
CA ILE A 651 0.02 -35.88 15.87
C ILE A 651 1.26 -36.67 15.45
N ARG A 652 1.19 -37.21 14.23
CA ARG A 652 2.28 -37.92 13.55
C ARG A 652 2.59 -37.20 12.25
N ILE A 653 3.84 -36.80 12.09
CA ILE A 653 4.32 -36.28 10.82
C ILE A 653 5.10 -37.39 10.14
N LEU A 654 4.61 -37.86 9.00
CA LEU A 654 5.20 -38.91 8.20
C LEU A 654 5.65 -38.33 6.86
N ARG A 655 6.73 -38.80 6.26
CA ARG A 655 7.02 -38.42 4.86
C ARG A 655 5.95 -38.99 3.94
N GLY A 656 5.30 -38.11 3.17
CA GLY A 656 4.12 -38.39 2.36
C GLY A 656 4.33 -39.39 1.22
N ILE A 657 5.56 -39.85 0.99
CA ILE A 657 5.92 -40.70 -0.14
C ILE A 657 6.43 -42.11 0.24
N ASP A 658 6.69 -42.39 1.53
CA ASP A 658 6.87 -43.77 2.06
C ASP A 658 6.27 -44.03 3.45
N GLY A 659 5.88 -42.98 4.19
CA GLY A 659 5.32 -43.09 5.54
C GLY A 659 6.37 -43.14 6.66
N GLN A 660 7.66 -42.86 6.41
CA GLN A 660 8.63 -42.79 7.51
C GLN A 660 8.28 -41.64 8.47
N SER A 661 8.22 -41.93 9.77
CA SER A 661 7.93 -40.93 10.79
C SER A 661 9.09 -39.98 11.04
N LEU A 662 8.77 -38.70 11.23
CA LEU A 662 9.70 -37.67 11.66
C LEU A 662 10.25 -38.00 13.06
N PRO A 663 11.54 -37.79 13.35
CA PRO A 663 12.11 -38.04 14.69
C PRO A 663 11.41 -37.22 15.78
N GLY A 664 11.19 -37.84 16.95
CA GLY A 664 10.49 -37.23 18.09
C GLY A 664 8.99 -37.49 18.16
N ALA A 665 8.38 -38.05 17.10
CA ALA A 665 6.96 -38.40 17.06
C ALA A 665 6.60 -39.64 17.92
N PRO A 666 5.32 -39.81 18.33
CA PRO A 666 4.20 -38.90 18.13
C PRO A 666 4.15 -37.77 19.17
N TRP A 667 3.65 -36.60 18.75
CA TRP A 667 3.31 -35.51 19.65
C TRP A 667 1.86 -35.67 20.09
N VAL A 668 1.59 -35.61 21.40
CA VAL A 668 0.23 -35.77 21.93
C VAL A 668 -0.30 -34.42 22.39
N VAL A 669 -1.41 -34.01 21.80
CA VAL A 669 -2.25 -32.92 22.32
C VAL A 669 -3.42 -33.62 23.00
N GLU A 670 -3.48 -33.53 24.32
CA GLU A 670 -4.54 -34.18 25.09
C GLU A 670 -5.91 -33.56 24.81
N ALA A 671 -6.98 -34.33 24.98
CA ALA A 671 -8.34 -33.84 24.85
C ALA A 671 -8.60 -32.73 25.88
N ASP A 672 -9.12 -31.59 25.42
CA ASP A 672 -10.04 -30.79 26.23
C ASP A 672 -11.24 -31.69 26.55
N PRO A 673 -11.63 -31.92 27.83
CA PRO A 673 -12.68 -32.88 28.18
C PRO A 673 -14.12 -32.54 27.73
N SER A 674 -14.34 -31.75 26.68
CA SER A 674 -15.60 -30.98 26.46
C SER A 674 -16.45 -31.24 25.18
N ALA A 675 -16.13 -32.13 24.20
CA ALA A 675 -16.97 -32.37 22.97
C ALA A 675 -16.84 -33.80 22.23
N PRO A 676 -17.26 -34.07 20.93
CA PRO A 676 -17.41 -35.47 20.31
C PRO A 676 -16.96 -35.84 18.79
N PRO A 677 -16.75 -37.16 18.33
CA PRO A 677 -16.01 -37.61 17.04
C PRO A 677 -16.55 -38.72 15.99
N SER A 678 -15.83 -39.12 14.85
CA SER A 678 -16.23 -40.07 13.68
C SER A 678 -15.22 -41.09 12.90
N ARG A 679 -15.36 -41.57 11.57
CA ARG A 679 -14.64 -42.79 10.88
C ARG A 679 -14.81 -43.25 9.32
N GLN A 680 -13.85 -43.94 8.57
CA GLN A 680 -14.01 -44.83 7.27
C GLN A 680 -12.82 -45.82 6.73
N VAL A 681 -12.83 -46.52 5.51
CA VAL A 681 -12.04 -47.81 5.05
C VAL A 681 -11.57 -48.02 3.50
N ASN A 682 -10.72 -49.04 3.03
CA ASN A 682 -9.95 -49.17 1.68
C ASN A 682 -9.59 -50.62 0.99
N SER A 683 -8.98 -50.79 -0.26
CA SER A 683 -8.59 -52.12 -1.01
C SER A 683 -7.45 -52.20 -2.18
N ARG A 684 -7.09 -53.35 -2.90
CA ARG A 684 -5.88 -53.56 -3.87
C ARG A 684 -5.78 -54.80 -4.92
N GLY A 685 -4.91 -54.79 -6.01
CA GLY A 685 -4.53 -55.95 -6.98
C GLY A 685 -3.36 -55.77 -8.07
N PRO A 686 -2.85 -56.79 -8.88
CA PRO A 686 -1.52 -56.82 -9.66
C PRO A 686 -1.43 -57.13 -11.24
N VAL A 687 -0.21 -57.26 -11.88
CA VAL A 687 0.24 -56.99 -13.33
C VAL A 687 1.04 -58.09 -14.16
N ALA A 688 1.15 -58.06 -15.53
CA ALA A 688 2.03 -58.94 -16.42
C ALA A 688 2.61 -58.41 -17.82
N ASP A 689 3.70 -59.05 -18.34
CA ASP A 689 4.49 -59.13 -19.65
C ASP A 689 4.70 -57.97 -20.71
N HIS A 690 5.85 -57.95 -21.43
CA HIS A 690 6.45 -56.77 -22.13
C HIS A 690 6.97 -56.94 -23.60
N ARG A 691 6.18 -57.36 -24.61
CA ARG A 691 6.71 -57.49 -26.01
C ARG A 691 5.90 -56.94 -27.19
N GLN A 692 4.84 -56.15 -27.01
CA GLN A 692 4.03 -55.62 -28.14
C GLN A 692 3.60 -54.14 -28.04
N GLY A 693 4.52 -53.21 -27.81
CA GLY A 693 4.27 -51.77 -28.03
C GLY A 693 5.37 -50.84 -27.57
N PHE A 694 5.34 -49.58 -28.03
CA PHE A 694 6.40 -48.59 -27.85
C PHE A 694 5.86 -47.15 -27.66
N LEU A 695 6.54 -46.33 -26.85
CA LEU A 695 6.29 -44.90 -26.67
C LEU A 695 7.32 -44.07 -27.47
N ASP A 696 6.86 -43.36 -28.49
CA ASP A 696 7.71 -42.64 -29.46
C ASP A 696 8.12 -41.23 -28.99
N HIS A 697 7.23 -40.51 -28.30
CA HIS A 697 7.49 -39.14 -27.82
C HIS A 697 6.65 -38.78 -26.60
N ALA A 698 7.21 -37.98 -25.69
CA ALA A 698 6.49 -37.36 -24.58
C ALA A 698 7.05 -35.95 -24.30
N SER A 699 6.15 -34.98 -24.16
CA SER A 699 6.43 -33.57 -23.86
C SER A 699 5.32 -33.02 -22.94
N ARG A 700 5.49 -31.79 -22.42
CA ARG A 700 4.49 -31.16 -21.53
C ARG A 700 3.11 -30.99 -22.17
N ASN A 701 2.99 -31.12 -23.49
CA ASN A 701 1.76 -30.91 -24.24
C ASN A 701 1.41 -32.04 -25.24
N ARG A 702 2.20 -33.12 -25.35
CA ARG A 702 1.94 -34.22 -26.31
C ARG A 702 2.61 -35.54 -25.94
N ILE A 703 1.91 -36.66 -26.18
CA ILE A 703 2.40 -38.03 -25.97
C ILE A 703 2.00 -38.88 -27.19
N VAL A 704 2.93 -39.68 -27.75
CA VAL A 704 2.73 -40.45 -28.99
C VAL A 704 3.34 -41.85 -28.88
N GLY A 705 2.66 -42.90 -29.36
CA GLY A 705 3.15 -44.28 -29.34
C GLY A 705 2.26 -45.29 -30.07
N TRP A 706 2.47 -46.58 -29.80
CA TRP A 706 1.65 -47.68 -30.34
C TRP A 706 1.66 -48.94 -29.44
N ALA A 707 0.60 -49.76 -29.52
CA ALA A 707 0.39 -50.96 -28.71
C ALA A 707 -0.48 -52.02 -29.41
N ARG A 708 -0.20 -53.30 -29.16
CA ARG A 708 -0.97 -54.48 -29.63
C ARG A 708 -0.98 -55.57 -28.55
N ASP A 709 -1.91 -56.53 -28.63
CA ASP A 709 -1.85 -57.84 -27.96
C ASP A 709 -1.89 -58.95 -29.04
N PRO A 710 -0.97 -59.94 -29.04
CA PRO A 710 -0.97 -61.03 -30.02
C PRO A 710 -2.02 -62.11 -29.71
N ASP A 711 -2.40 -62.28 -28.44
CA ASP A 711 -3.33 -63.31 -27.99
C ASP A 711 -4.80 -62.88 -28.19
N HIS A 712 -5.05 -61.57 -28.31
CA HIS A 712 -6.34 -60.98 -28.72
C HIS A 712 -6.53 -60.83 -30.26
N GLY A 713 -5.57 -61.26 -31.08
CA GLY A 713 -5.72 -61.26 -32.54
C GLY A 713 -5.46 -59.90 -33.22
N PRO A 714 -6.30 -59.44 -34.16
CA PRO A 714 -6.10 -58.20 -34.92
C PRO A 714 -6.81 -56.96 -34.32
N GLU A 715 -7.44 -57.08 -33.15
CA GLU A 715 -8.22 -55.98 -32.57
C GLU A 715 -7.32 -54.93 -31.86
N PRO A 716 -7.63 -53.62 -31.95
CA PRO A 716 -6.87 -52.58 -31.26
C PRO A 716 -6.97 -52.71 -29.74
N VAL A 717 -5.88 -52.45 -29.02
CA VAL A 717 -5.87 -52.49 -27.54
C VAL A 717 -5.97 -51.11 -26.92
N THR A 718 -6.61 -51.04 -25.76
CA THR A 718 -6.71 -49.80 -24.97
C THR A 718 -5.44 -49.61 -24.15
N VAL A 719 -4.86 -48.40 -24.18
CA VAL A 719 -3.73 -48.01 -23.34
C VAL A 719 -4.16 -46.98 -22.30
N GLN A 720 -3.64 -47.12 -21.09
CA GLN A 720 -3.75 -46.17 -19.98
C GLN A 720 -2.43 -45.43 -19.83
N ILE A 721 -2.47 -44.11 -19.98
CA ILE A 721 -1.36 -43.18 -19.81
C ILE A 721 -1.52 -42.56 -18.42
N PHE A 722 -0.49 -42.67 -17.59
CA PHE A 722 -0.41 -42.09 -16.27
C PHE A 722 0.64 -40.99 -16.28
N ASP A 723 0.33 -39.83 -15.70
CA ASP A 723 1.38 -38.92 -15.23
C ASP A 723 1.58 -39.25 -13.76
N ASN A 724 2.81 -39.58 -13.42
CA ASN A 724 3.33 -39.58 -12.05
C ASN A 724 2.72 -40.65 -11.11
N GLY A 725 1.64 -41.34 -11.51
CA GLY A 725 0.96 -42.38 -10.75
C GLY A 725 -0.57 -42.38 -10.88
N GLN A 726 -1.15 -41.36 -11.50
CA GLN A 726 -2.59 -41.24 -11.74
C GLN A 726 -2.84 -41.13 -13.28
N CYS A 727 -3.87 -41.80 -13.80
CA CYS A 727 -4.13 -42.11 -15.23
C CYS A 727 -4.58 -40.93 -16.14
N ILE A 728 -3.71 -39.95 -16.47
CA ILE A 728 -4.01 -38.80 -17.35
C ILE A 728 -4.84 -39.05 -18.61
N ALA A 729 -4.76 -40.23 -19.23
CA ALA A 729 -5.66 -40.61 -20.32
C ALA A 729 -5.85 -42.12 -20.41
N GLN A 730 -6.97 -42.56 -20.96
CA GLN A 730 -7.17 -43.94 -21.39
C GLN A 730 -7.73 -43.93 -22.83
N ILE A 731 -6.98 -44.48 -23.78
CA ILE A 731 -7.26 -44.34 -25.23
C ILE A 731 -7.10 -45.66 -25.98
N LEU A 732 -7.99 -45.92 -26.93
CA LEU A 732 -7.88 -47.08 -27.82
C LEU A 732 -6.81 -46.81 -28.89
N ALA A 733 -5.78 -47.65 -28.96
CA ALA A 733 -4.67 -47.50 -29.90
C ALA A 733 -5.06 -47.96 -31.32
N ASN A 734 -6.04 -47.30 -31.95
CA ASN A 734 -6.62 -47.69 -33.25
C ASN A 734 -6.19 -46.80 -34.44
N THR A 735 -5.26 -45.86 -34.21
CA THR A 735 -4.77 -44.95 -35.25
C THR A 735 -3.98 -45.75 -36.28
N TYR A 736 -4.27 -45.51 -37.57
CA TYR A 736 -3.57 -46.17 -38.66
C TYR A 736 -2.17 -45.59 -38.84
N ARG A 737 -1.17 -46.47 -38.90
CA ARG A 737 0.22 -46.13 -39.19
C ARG A 737 0.77 -47.04 -40.29
N GLY A 738 1.19 -46.42 -41.40
CA GLY A 738 1.63 -47.14 -42.61
C GLY A 738 2.93 -47.92 -42.41
N ASP A 739 3.78 -47.49 -41.48
CA ASP A 739 4.99 -48.19 -41.03
C ASP A 739 4.64 -49.47 -40.25
N LEU A 740 3.65 -49.42 -39.35
CA LEU A 740 3.16 -50.61 -38.64
C LEU A 740 2.48 -51.61 -39.59
N ALA A 741 1.76 -51.12 -40.61
CA ALA A 741 1.21 -51.98 -41.66
C ALA A 741 2.32 -52.66 -42.49
N ALA A 742 3.36 -51.92 -42.88
CA ALA A 742 4.49 -52.45 -43.65
C ALA A 742 5.34 -53.46 -42.85
N ALA A 743 5.35 -53.37 -41.52
CA ALA A 743 5.99 -54.34 -40.62
C ALA A 743 5.24 -55.68 -40.50
N GLY A 744 4.07 -55.84 -41.15
CA GLY A 744 3.30 -57.09 -41.16
C GLY A 744 2.32 -57.25 -39.99
N PHE A 745 1.97 -56.17 -39.29
CA PHE A 745 0.93 -56.20 -38.26
C PHE A 745 -0.45 -55.97 -38.89
N ASP A 746 -1.33 -56.99 -38.80
CA ASP A 746 -2.64 -57.07 -39.48
C ASP A 746 -3.45 -55.76 -39.43
N GLY A 747 -3.49 -55.03 -40.55
CA GLY A 747 -4.28 -53.80 -40.70
C GLY A 747 -3.62 -52.50 -40.24
N GLY A 748 -2.48 -52.53 -39.53
CA GLY A 748 -1.68 -51.35 -39.16
C GLY A 748 -2.35 -50.32 -38.23
N ARG A 749 -3.43 -50.68 -37.54
CA ARG A 749 -4.22 -49.80 -36.65
C ARG A 749 -3.92 -50.07 -35.18
N PHE A 750 -2.71 -49.73 -34.77
CA PHE A 750 -2.18 -50.02 -33.43
C PHE A 750 -1.61 -48.79 -32.70
N ALA A 751 -1.83 -47.56 -33.22
CA ALA A 751 -1.16 -46.35 -32.73
C ALA A 751 -2.06 -45.37 -31.95
N PHE A 752 -1.43 -44.50 -31.15
CA PHE A 752 -2.05 -43.41 -30.40
C PHE A 752 -1.18 -42.14 -30.45
N ASP A 753 -1.83 -40.98 -30.48
CA ASP A 753 -1.22 -39.64 -30.46
C ASP A 753 -2.19 -38.74 -29.70
N ILE A 754 -1.74 -38.16 -28.58
CA ILE A 754 -2.56 -37.33 -27.71
C ILE A 754 -1.86 -36.01 -27.42
N LEU A 755 -2.56 -34.91 -27.67
CA LEU A 755 -2.19 -33.59 -27.17
C LEU A 755 -2.80 -33.42 -25.77
N LEU A 756 -2.08 -32.77 -24.86
CA LEU A 756 -2.51 -32.49 -23.49
C LEU A 756 -2.89 -31.00 -23.39
N PRO A 757 -4.20 -30.65 -23.43
CA PRO A 757 -4.65 -29.27 -23.27
C PRO A 757 -4.34 -28.77 -21.85
N GLY A 758 -4.04 -27.48 -21.70
CA GLY A 758 -3.53 -26.90 -20.44
C GLY A 758 -2.03 -27.15 -20.20
N GLY A 759 -1.55 -28.34 -20.56
CA GLY A 759 -0.16 -28.75 -20.42
C GLY A 759 0.23 -29.15 -18.99
N LEU A 760 1.35 -29.87 -18.87
CA LEU A 760 1.89 -30.32 -17.59
C LEU A 760 2.64 -29.16 -16.88
N SER A 761 2.36 -28.93 -15.59
CA SER A 761 2.80 -27.75 -14.81
C SER A 761 4.33 -27.55 -14.81
N PRO A 762 4.85 -26.37 -15.20
CA PRO A 762 6.29 -26.13 -15.28
C PRO A 762 7.01 -26.21 -13.92
N LEU A 763 6.28 -25.96 -12.82
CA LEU A 763 6.82 -26.01 -11.46
C LEU A 763 7.02 -27.44 -10.92
N SER A 764 6.62 -28.46 -11.67
CA SER A 764 6.75 -29.86 -11.27
C SER A 764 7.45 -30.72 -12.32
N ARG A 765 8.06 -31.80 -11.82
CA ARG A 765 8.64 -32.89 -12.60
C ARG A 765 7.57 -33.94 -12.92
N HIS A 766 7.53 -34.41 -14.16
CA HIS A 766 6.52 -35.35 -14.67
C HIS A 766 7.15 -36.67 -15.10
N VAL A 767 6.42 -37.77 -14.91
CA VAL A 767 6.87 -39.13 -15.23
C VAL A 767 5.72 -39.85 -15.93
N ILE A 768 5.79 -39.93 -17.25
CA ILE A 768 4.74 -40.47 -18.10
C ILE A 768 4.91 -41.98 -18.22
N GLN A 769 3.95 -42.74 -17.68
CA GLN A 769 3.87 -44.19 -17.84
C GLN A 769 2.72 -44.61 -18.76
N VAL A 770 2.88 -45.67 -19.55
CA VAL A 770 1.83 -46.18 -20.45
C VAL A 770 1.70 -47.69 -20.38
N PHE A 771 0.50 -48.17 -20.03
CA PHE A 771 0.16 -49.59 -19.88
C PHE A 771 -0.96 -50.00 -20.85
N ARG A 772 -1.03 -51.26 -21.24
CA ARG A 772 -2.24 -51.85 -21.85
C ARG A 772 -3.26 -52.14 -20.74
N ALA A 773 -4.50 -51.69 -20.94
CA ALA A 773 -5.51 -51.60 -19.87
C ALA A 773 -6.09 -52.95 -19.43
N HIS A 774 -5.99 -54.00 -20.26
CA HIS A 774 -6.64 -55.29 -20.03
C HIS A 774 -5.73 -56.32 -19.32
N ASP A 775 -4.42 -56.22 -19.49
CA ASP A 775 -3.41 -57.10 -18.88
C ASP A 775 -2.40 -56.37 -17.97
N GLY A 776 -2.42 -55.04 -17.97
CA GLY A 776 -1.53 -54.18 -17.16
C GLY A 776 -0.11 -54.06 -17.71
N ALA A 777 0.14 -54.50 -18.95
CA ALA A 777 1.48 -54.55 -19.53
C ALA A 777 2.02 -53.16 -19.92
N GLU A 778 3.20 -52.78 -19.39
CA GLU A 778 3.84 -51.50 -19.70
C GLU A 778 4.54 -51.50 -21.07
N LEU A 779 4.38 -50.41 -21.83
CA LEU A 779 4.98 -50.22 -23.17
C LEU A 779 6.49 -49.95 -23.09
N VAL A 780 7.23 -50.33 -24.14
CA VAL A 780 8.67 -50.06 -24.22
C VAL A 780 8.92 -48.56 -24.47
N GLY A 781 9.82 -47.93 -23.72
CA GLY A 781 10.02 -46.47 -23.75
C GLY A 781 9.18 -45.72 -22.71
N SER A 782 8.30 -46.41 -21.99
CA SER A 782 7.74 -45.99 -20.71
C SER A 782 8.65 -46.45 -19.57
N PRO A 783 8.83 -45.67 -18.48
CA PRO A 783 8.45 -44.27 -18.31
C PRO A 783 9.31 -43.27 -19.11
N ALA A 784 8.71 -42.15 -19.51
CA ALA A 784 9.41 -40.96 -20.01
C ALA A 784 9.37 -39.81 -18.98
N VAL A 785 10.43 -39.02 -18.86
CA VAL A 785 10.61 -38.02 -17.79
C VAL A 785 10.72 -36.60 -18.34
N ILE A 786 10.10 -35.63 -17.67
CA ILE A 786 10.18 -34.19 -17.97
C ILE A 786 10.48 -33.44 -16.67
N GLU A 787 11.56 -32.65 -16.63
CA GLU A 787 12.02 -31.94 -15.44
C GLU A 787 11.34 -30.56 -15.25
N ALA A 788 11.37 -30.02 -14.02
CA ALA A 788 10.79 -28.72 -13.65
C ALA A 788 11.62 -27.52 -14.17
N ALA A 789 10.99 -26.36 -14.34
CA ALA A 789 11.65 -25.11 -14.74
C ALA A 789 12.47 -24.50 -13.59
N ASP A 790 13.63 -23.93 -13.92
CA ASP A 790 14.67 -23.48 -12.96
C ASP A 790 14.91 -21.96 -12.96
N SER A 791 14.19 -21.19 -13.78
CA SER A 791 14.33 -19.74 -13.90
C SER A 791 13.01 -19.07 -14.33
N PHE A 792 12.92 -17.74 -14.26
CA PHE A 792 11.75 -16.97 -14.71
C PHE A 792 11.76 -16.81 -16.24
N ASP A 793 11.71 -17.96 -16.93
CA ASP A 793 11.80 -18.10 -18.37
C ASP A 793 10.47 -17.80 -19.08
N ALA A 794 10.45 -17.93 -20.41
CA ALA A 794 9.27 -17.64 -21.21
C ALA A 794 8.07 -18.55 -20.87
N ASP A 795 8.30 -19.78 -20.40
CA ASP A 795 7.24 -20.72 -20.05
C ASP A 795 6.67 -20.41 -18.66
N LEU A 796 7.51 -20.08 -17.67
CA LEU A 796 7.06 -19.65 -16.35
C LEU A 796 6.39 -18.27 -16.38
N VAL A 797 6.93 -17.30 -17.14
CA VAL A 797 6.28 -16.00 -17.41
C VAL A 797 4.90 -16.23 -18.02
N THR A 798 4.79 -17.15 -18.99
CA THR A 798 3.52 -17.47 -19.64
C THR A 798 2.54 -18.17 -18.69
N SER A 799 3.02 -19.01 -17.77
CA SER A 799 2.18 -19.64 -16.74
C SER A 799 1.70 -18.65 -15.67
N VAL A 800 2.56 -17.72 -15.21
CA VAL A 800 2.17 -16.67 -14.25
C VAL A 800 1.22 -15.67 -14.91
N ALA A 801 1.50 -15.22 -16.14
CA ALA A 801 0.57 -14.39 -16.90
C ALA A 801 -0.79 -15.06 -17.03
N ARG A 802 -0.85 -16.33 -17.47
CA ARG A 802 -2.12 -17.08 -17.55
C ARG A 802 -2.83 -17.28 -16.21
N ALA A 803 -2.10 -17.37 -15.10
CA ALA A 803 -2.70 -17.47 -13.76
C ALA A 803 -3.21 -16.12 -13.22
N VAL A 804 -2.78 -15.00 -13.78
CA VAL A 804 -3.29 -13.65 -13.47
C VAL A 804 -4.40 -13.24 -14.45
N ASP A 805 -4.24 -13.57 -15.73
CA ASP A 805 -5.24 -13.39 -16.79
C ASP A 805 -6.48 -14.28 -16.53
N GLY A 806 -6.25 -15.49 -16.01
CA GLY A 806 -7.27 -16.46 -15.60
C GLY A 806 -7.78 -16.25 -14.18
N LEU A 807 -8.26 -15.04 -13.87
CA LEU A 807 -8.96 -14.71 -12.62
C LEU A 807 -10.32 -14.05 -12.92
N ALA A 808 -11.40 -14.73 -12.54
CA ALA A 808 -12.76 -14.42 -12.99
C ALA A 808 -13.36 -13.17 -12.31
N SER A 809 -13.23 -13.12 -10.97
CA SER A 809 -14.05 -12.25 -10.12
C SER A 809 -13.35 -10.96 -9.71
N GLY A 810 -14.12 -9.89 -9.44
CA GLY A 810 -13.56 -8.63 -8.94
C GLY A 810 -12.94 -8.77 -7.54
N GLN A 811 -13.47 -9.65 -6.69
CA GLN A 811 -12.94 -9.90 -5.36
C GLN A 811 -11.67 -10.76 -5.35
N GLU A 812 -11.55 -11.76 -6.23
CA GLU A 812 -10.26 -12.46 -6.41
C GLU A 812 -9.26 -11.60 -7.14
N ARG A 813 -9.65 -10.83 -8.16
CA ARG A 813 -8.75 -9.82 -8.73
C ARG A 813 -8.33 -8.81 -7.68
N ALA A 814 -9.17 -8.40 -6.72
CA ALA A 814 -8.77 -7.54 -5.62
C ALA A 814 -7.84 -8.25 -4.61
N ARG A 815 -8.14 -9.50 -4.20
CA ARG A 815 -7.28 -10.28 -3.29
C ARG A 815 -5.94 -10.65 -3.90
N VAL A 816 -5.93 -11.07 -5.17
CA VAL A 816 -4.72 -11.37 -5.93
C VAL A 816 -4.00 -10.09 -6.32
N LEU A 817 -4.67 -8.97 -6.63
CA LEU A 817 -4.00 -7.68 -6.77
C LEU A 817 -3.40 -7.23 -5.44
N SER A 818 -4.08 -7.39 -4.30
CA SER A 818 -3.50 -7.12 -2.97
C SER A 818 -2.31 -8.04 -2.68
N PHE A 819 -2.38 -9.32 -3.03
CA PHE A 819 -1.29 -10.27 -2.89
C PHE A 819 -0.12 -9.94 -3.82
N LEU A 820 -0.36 -9.66 -5.10
CA LEU A 820 0.64 -9.27 -6.10
C LEU A 820 1.22 -7.89 -5.79
N LEU A 821 0.45 -6.95 -5.23
CA LEU A 821 0.95 -5.69 -4.71
C LEU A 821 1.80 -5.92 -3.46
N ALA A 822 1.42 -6.83 -2.56
CA ALA A 822 2.24 -7.20 -1.42
C ALA A 822 3.54 -7.92 -1.82
N GLN A 823 3.49 -8.80 -2.84
CA GLN A 823 4.67 -9.47 -3.40
C GLN A 823 5.55 -8.51 -4.21
N ALA A 824 4.95 -7.61 -5.00
CA ALA A 824 5.67 -6.56 -5.71
C ALA A 824 6.26 -5.54 -4.73
N GLU A 825 5.59 -5.21 -3.63
CA GLU A 825 6.12 -4.36 -2.57
C GLU A 825 7.24 -5.07 -1.80
N GLN A 826 7.11 -6.36 -1.48
CA GLN A 826 8.22 -7.17 -0.93
C GLN A 826 9.41 -7.23 -1.89
N LEU A 827 9.17 -7.38 -3.20
CA LEU A 827 10.22 -7.39 -4.22
C LEU A 827 10.88 -6.02 -4.37
N ARG A 828 10.09 -4.93 -4.48
CA ARG A 828 10.56 -3.54 -4.50
C ARG A 828 11.39 -3.22 -3.26
N GLN A 829 10.93 -3.63 -2.09
CA GLN A 829 11.63 -3.42 -0.82
C GLN A 829 12.92 -4.24 -0.75
N LYS A 830 12.92 -5.51 -1.20
CA LYS A 830 14.10 -6.37 -1.25
C LYS A 830 15.15 -5.87 -2.26
N GLU A 831 14.71 -5.42 -3.43
CA GLU A 831 15.57 -4.86 -4.46
C GLU A 831 16.13 -3.49 -4.03
N ALA A 832 15.31 -2.64 -3.40
CA ALA A 832 15.79 -1.41 -2.79
C ALA A 832 16.76 -1.69 -1.62
N ASP A 833 16.52 -2.68 -0.77
CA ASP A 833 17.43 -3.03 0.33
C ASP A 833 18.77 -3.59 -0.18
N ALA A 834 18.75 -4.35 -1.28
CA ALA A 834 19.93 -4.85 -1.98
C ALA A 834 20.75 -3.71 -2.62
N VAL A 835 20.09 -2.79 -3.34
CA VAL A 835 20.75 -1.63 -4.00
C VAL A 835 21.27 -0.61 -2.98
N THR A 836 20.60 -0.43 -1.84
CA THR A 836 20.93 0.60 -0.85
C THR A 836 21.89 0.15 0.26
N GLY A 837 22.29 -1.13 0.28
CA GLY A 837 23.18 -1.68 1.30
C GLY A 837 22.60 -1.69 2.72
N ARG A 838 21.27 -1.54 2.86
CA ARG A 838 20.60 -1.42 4.16
C ARG A 838 20.72 -2.71 4.98
N GLU A 839 20.65 -3.87 4.33
CA GLU A 839 20.87 -5.17 5.02
C GLU A 839 22.26 -5.25 5.62
N ALA A 840 23.30 -4.77 4.92
CA ALA A 840 24.67 -4.73 5.42
C ALA A 840 24.78 -3.81 6.64
N HIS A 841 24.21 -2.60 6.59
CA HIS A 841 24.20 -1.68 7.74
C HIS A 841 23.40 -2.23 8.93
N ALA A 842 22.26 -2.87 8.69
CA ALA A 842 21.44 -3.50 9.71
C ALA A 842 22.15 -4.73 10.33
N ARG A 843 22.80 -5.57 9.51
CA ARG A 843 23.67 -6.67 9.93
C ARG A 843 24.83 -6.14 10.79
N ARG A 844 25.49 -5.06 10.38
CA ARG A 844 26.60 -4.44 11.13
C ARG A 844 26.14 -3.80 12.45
N ARG A 845 24.98 -3.14 12.49
CA ARG A 845 24.35 -2.67 13.74
C ARG A 845 23.99 -3.83 14.68
N ARG A 846 23.47 -4.95 14.16
CA ARG A 846 23.20 -6.17 14.94
C ARG A 846 24.48 -6.81 15.49
N LEU A 847 25.55 -6.88 14.69
CA LEU A 847 26.87 -7.39 15.10
C LEU A 847 27.54 -6.48 16.14
N GLY A 848 27.53 -5.16 15.95
CA GLY A 848 28.09 -4.19 16.90
C GLY A 848 27.38 -4.20 18.25
N ARG A 849 26.06 -4.41 18.28
CA ARG A 849 25.30 -4.64 19.53
C ARG A 849 25.64 -5.96 20.22
N ARG A 850 26.04 -7.00 19.48
CA ARG A 850 26.34 -8.34 20.03
C ARG A 850 27.80 -8.52 20.47
N PHE A 851 28.75 -7.85 19.82
CA PHE A 851 30.18 -8.12 20.00
C PHE A 851 31.05 -6.87 20.22
N GLY A 852 30.45 -5.68 20.30
CA GLY A 852 31.17 -4.41 20.40
C GLY A 852 31.97 -4.06 19.14
N PRO A 853 32.73 -2.94 19.15
CA PRO A 853 33.41 -2.44 17.95
C PRO A 853 34.40 -3.45 17.33
N GLY A 854 35.20 -4.13 18.15
CA GLY A 854 36.23 -5.06 17.67
C GLY A 854 35.69 -6.38 17.12
N GLY A 855 34.48 -6.80 17.50
CA GLY A 855 33.87 -8.02 16.96
C GLY A 855 33.33 -7.86 15.53
N VAL A 856 33.11 -6.61 15.09
CA VAL A 856 32.62 -6.29 13.75
C VAL A 856 33.72 -6.50 12.70
N GLU A 857 34.97 -6.14 13.01
CA GLU A 857 36.11 -6.27 12.08
C GLU A 857 36.49 -7.74 11.80
N MET A 858 36.21 -8.66 12.73
CA MET A 858 36.47 -10.10 12.54
C MET A 858 35.54 -10.79 11.52
N TYR A 859 34.35 -10.23 11.25
CA TYR A 859 33.29 -10.92 10.51
C TYR A 859 32.92 -10.30 9.14
N ASP A 860 33.41 -9.10 8.83
CA ASP A 860 32.96 -8.34 7.65
C ASP A 860 34.03 -8.17 6.55
N GLY A 861 35.27 -8.62 6.79
CA GLY A 861 36.36 -8.40 5.84
C GLY A 861 36.73 -6.91 5.70
N SER A 862 37.39 -6.57 4.59
CA SER A 862 38.00 -5.24 4.39
C SER A 862 37.05 -4.13 3.93
N ASP A 863 35.75 -4.40 3.77
CA ASP A 863 34.79 -3.37 3.35
C ASP A 863 34.43 -2.44 4.52
N GLN A 864 34.95 -1.22 4.46
CA GLN A 864 34.50 -0.12 5.32
C GLN A 864 33.16 0.42 4.80
N PRO A 865 32.17 0.66 5.68
CA PRO A 865 30.86 1.12 5.27
C PRO A 865 30.94 2.61 4.89
N VAL A 866 30.48 2.94 3.68
CA VAL A 866 30.37 4.32 3.20
C VAL A 866 29.21 5.00 3.93
N ARG A 867 29.45 6.19 4.53
CA ARG A 867 28.36 6.97 5.16
C ARG A 867 27.37 7.44 4.09
N ARG A 868 26.09 7.53 4.44
CA ARG A 868 25.00 7.80 3.48
C ARG A 868 24.39 9.18 3.71
N ALA A 869 24.22 9.95 2.64
CA ALA A 869 23.55 11.25 2.66
C ALA A 869 22.29 11.22 1.79
N LEU A 870 21.15 11.65 2.35
CA LEU A 870 19.91 11.89 1.60
C LEU A 870 19.79 13.36 1.26
N VAL A 871 19.46 13.68 0.01
CA VAL A 871 19.25 15.04 -0.49
C VAL A 871 17.81 15.14 -1.02
N ILE A 872 17.04 16.08 -0.49
CA ILE A 872 15.61 16.24 -0.81
C ILE A 872 15.36 17.65 -1.35
N ASP A 873 14.74 17.75 -2.51
CA ASP A 873 14.21 18.98 -3.11
C ASP A 873 12.78 18.75 -3.62
N GLU A 874 12.07 19.80 -3.99
CA GLU A 874 10.73 19.73 -4.54
C GLU A 874 10.74 19.16 -5.98
N GLN A 875 11.78 19.47 -6.76
CA GLN A 875 11.88 19.16 -8.19
C GLN A 875 13.26 18.57 -8.55
N LEU A 876 13.37 17.98 -9.75
CA LEU A 876 14.67 17.57 -10.28
C LEU A 876 15.56 18.79 -10.56
N PRO A 877 16.89 18.70 -10.33
CA PRO A 877 17.80 19.83 -10.48
C PRO A 877 18.15 20.06 -11.96
N ASP A 878 17.51 21.07 -12.56
CA ASP A 878 17.85 21.57 -13.90
C ASP A 878 18.75 22.80 -13.78
N VAL A 879 20.04 22.60 -14.04
CA VAL A 879 21.07 23.66 -14.01
C VAL A 879 20.89 24.75 -15.07
N THR A 880 19.94 24.58 -16.02
CA THR A 880 19.56 25.62 -17.00
C THR A 880 18.35 26.47 -16.56
N ARG A 881 17.67 26.08 -15.47
CA ARG A 881 16.40 26.69 -15.02
C ARG A 881 16.60 27.79 -13.98
N ASP A 882 17.37 27.51 -12.92
CA ASP A 882 17.48 28.37 -11.74
C ASP A 882 18.76 28.10 -10.91
N ALA A 883 19.17 29.11 -10.13
CA ALA A 883 20.39 29.07 -9.33
C ALA A 883 20.35 28.06 -8.17
N GLY A 884 19.16 27.74 -7.63
CA GLY A 884 19.03 26.71 -6.60
C GLY A 884 19.35 25.31 -7.14
N SER A 885 18.94 25.02 -8.37
CA SER A 885 19.32 23.80 -9.10
C SER A 885 20.85 23.69 -9.30
N CYS A 886 21.55 24.81 -9.55
CA CYS A 886 23.02 24.85 -9.56
C CYS A 886 23.64 24.64 -8.17
N ALA A 887 23.02 25.19 -7.12
CA ALA A 887 23.47 25.05 -5.74
C ALA A 887 23.38 23.62 -5.24
N ILE A 888 22.22 22.98 -5.36
CA ILE A 888 22.02 21.59 -4.92
C ILE A 888 22.92 20.60 -5.68
N MET A 889 23.12 20.80 -6.99
CA MET A 889 24.05 19.99 -7.79
C MET A 889 25.50 20.14 -7.31
N SER A 890 25.93 21.37 -7.01
CA SER A 890 27.26 21.65 -6.44
C SER A 890 27.44 20.96 -5.08
N HIS A 891 26.41 20.99 -4.24
CA HIS A 891 26.42 20.40 -2.91
C HIS A 891 26.42 18.86 -2.94
N MET A 892 25.66 18.24 -3.85
CA MET A 892 25.70 16.77 -4.02
C MET A 892 27.10 16.28 -4.41
N ARG A 893 27.73 16.94 -5.39
CA ARG A 893 29.12 16.64 -5.79
C ARG A 893 30.13 16.85 -4.66
N ALA A 894 29.94 17.90 -3.86
CA ALA A 894 30.78 18.15 -2.68
C ALA A 894 30.56 17.12 -1.56
N LEU A 895 29.33 16.62 -1.34
CA LEU A 895 29.05 15.51 -0.43
C LEU A 895 29.72 14.21 -0.88
N GLN A 896 29.68 13.89 -2.19
CA GLN A 896 30.44 12.75 -2.75
C GLN A 896 31.96 12.93 -2.53
N ALA A 897 32.49 14.13 -2.75
CA ALA A 897 33.91 14.44 -2.50
C ALA A 897 34.29 14.39 -0.99
N LEU A 898 33.32 14.54 -0.09
CA LEU A 898 33.46 14.28 1.35
C LEU A 898 33.25 12.80 1.72
N GLY A 899 33.12 11.90 0.74
CA GLY A 899 33.06 10.45 0.94
C GLY A 899 31.67 9.91 1.30
N PHE A 900 30.60 10.67 1.09
CA PHE A 900 29.24 10.18 1.27
C PHE A 900 28.71 9.48 0.02
N ALA A 901 28.00 8.36 0.20
CA ALA A 901 27.10 7.82 -0.81
C ALA A 901 25.83 8.69 -0.84
N VAL A 902 25.68 9.49 -1.89
CA VAL A 902 24.60 10.47 -2.02
C VAL A 902 23.38 9.85 -2.70
N SER A 903 22.23 9.96 -2.05
CA SER A 903 20.91 9.62 -2.59
C SER A 903 20.10 10.90 -2.78
N PHE A 904 19.31 11.00 -3.85
CA PHE A 904 18.54 12.20 -4.20
C PHE A 904 17.04 11.88 -4.39
N VAL A 905 16.16 12.79 -3.95
CA VAL A 905 14.70 12.69 -4.09
C VAL A 905 14.10 14.01 -4.55
N ALA A 906 13.24 13.97 -5.57
CA ALA A 906 12.45 15.12 -6.05
C ALA A 906 10.98 14.92 -5.68
N ALA A 907 10.50 15.64 -4.67
CA ALA A 907 9.24 15.37 -4.00
C ALA A 907 8.00 15.42 -4.91
N SER A 908 7.91 16.41 -5.81
CA SER A 908 6.79 16.54 -6.75
C SER A 908 6.94 15.69 -8.02
N GLU A 909 8.08 15.01 -8.21
CA GLU A 909 8.43 14.37 -9.49
C GLU A 909 8.68 12.86 -9.36
N MET A 910 8.30 12.22 -8.24
CA MET A 910 8.58 10.79 -7.97
C MET A 910 8.20 9.84 -9.12
N ASP A 911 7.11 10.10 -9.86
CA ASP A 911 6.67 9.32 -11.03
C ASP A 911 6.82 10.08 -12.37
N SER A 912 7.58 11.18 -12.40
CA SER A 912 7.75 12.04 -13.59
C SER A 912 8.61 11.36 -14.67
N ARG A 913 7.97 10.93 -15.77
CA ARG A 913 8.66 10.49 -17.00
C ARG A 913 9.38 11.62 -17.74
N GLN A 914 9.04 12.89 -17.47
CA GLN A 914 9.70 14.03 -18.09
C GLN A 914 11.12 14.26 -17.53
N GLY A 915 11.37 13.79 -16.29
CA GLY A 915 12.64 13.92 -15.59
C GLY A 915 13.68 12.81 -15.86
N THR A 916 13.36 11.77 -16.64
CA THR A 916 14.21 10.57 -16.78
C THR A 916 15.63 10.88 -17.25
N ALA A 917 15.83 11.82 -18.17
CA ALA A 917 17.16 12.18 -18.65
C ALA A 917 18.03 12.86 -17.56
N ILE A 918 17.42 13.65 -16.67
CA ILE A 918 18.12 14.29 -15.54
C ILE A 918 18.50 13.23 -14.50
N ARG A 919 17.62 12.26 -14.23
CA ARG A 919 17.93 11.12 -13.34
C ARG A 919 19.08 10.28 -13.85
N GLN A 920 19.07 9.92 -15.13
CA GLN A 920 20.16 9.16 -15.76
C GLN A 920 21.50 9.93 -15.71
N ALA A 921 21.48 11.26 -15.83
CA ALA A 921 22.68 12.08 -15.65
C ALA A 921 23.19 12.07 -14.20
N LEU A 922 22.31 12.21 -13.21
CA LEU A 922 22.64 12.10 -11.78
C LEU A 922 23.22 10.72 -11.43
N GLU A 923 22.59 9.64 -11.92
CA GLU A 923 23.02 8.26 -11.70
C GLU A 923 24.37 7.97 -12.37
N ALA A 924 24.61 8.51 -13.56
CA ALA A 924 25.91 8.43 -14.23
C ALA A 924 27.03 9.19 -13.47
N GLU A 925 26.67 10.21 -12.69
CA GLU A 925 27.57 10.88 -11.74
C GLU A 925 27.66 10.17 -10.38
N GLY A 926 26.99 9.03 -10.20
CA GLY A 926 27.01 8.25 -8.96
C GLY A 926 26.10 8.81 -7.85
N ILE A 927 25.09 9.59 -8.21
CA ILE A 927 24.03 10.08 -7.30
C ILE A 927 22.81 9.18 -7.49
N MET A 928 22.46 8.41 -6.46
CA MET A 928 21.37 7.43 -6.54
C MET A 928 20.00 8.13 -6.43
N CYS A 929 19.24 8.18 -7.53
CA CYS A 929 17.92 8.80 -7.56
C CYS A 929 16.85 7.85 -7.00
N TRP A 930 16.04 8.31 -6.04
CA TRP A 930 14.97 7.49 -5.43
C TRP A 930 13.62 7.94 -5.95
N HIS A 931 12.87 7.01 -6.54
CA HIS A 931 11.65 7.32 -7.29
C HIS A 931 10.76 6.09 -7.50
N ALA A 932 9.61 6.27 -8.15
CA ALA A 932 8.73 5.17 -8.54
C ALA A 932 9.37 4.35 -9.69
N PRO A 933 9.29 3.01 -9.70
CA PRO A 933 8.47 2.16 -8.84
C PRO A 933 9.29 1.50 -7.71
N PHE A 934 10.15 2.22 -7.00
CA PHE A 934 10.75 1.73 -5.75
C PHE A 934 10.11 2.43 -4.55
N TYR A 935 10.16 3.76 -4.52
CA TYR A 935 9.50 4.59 -3.52
C TYR A 935 8.38 5.43 -4.16
N ALA A 936 7.20 5.44 -3.54
CA ALA A 936 6.08 6.23 -4.05
C ALA A 936 6.19 7.73 -3.69
N SER A 937 6.79 8.04 -2.54
CA SER A 937 6.88 9.41 -2.02
C SER A 937 8.10 9.60 -1.10
N VAL A 938 8.35 10.83 -0.66
CA VAL A 938 9.45 11.17 0.29
C VAL A 938 9.16 10.62 1.69
N GLU A 939 7.89 10.61 2.10
CA GLU A 939 7.41 10.00 3.33
C GLU A 939 7.67 8.50 3.31
N ASP A 940 7.41 7.85 2.18
CA ASP A 940 7.66 6.42 1.96
C ASP A 940 9.17 6.10 1.99
N VAL A 941 9.99 6.96 1.37
CA VAL A 941 11.47 6.97 1.51
C VAL A 941 11.88 7.03 2.98
N LEU A 942 11.46 8.05 3.74
CA LEU A 942 11.90 8.28 5.12
C LEU A 942 11.46 7.14 6.04
N ARG A 943 10.22 6.66 5.89
CA ARG A 943 9.63 5.56 6.66
C ARG A 943 10.30 4.22 6.35
N LYS A 944 10.37 3.81 5.08
CA LYS A 944 10.92 2.51 4.68
C LYS A 944 12.42 2.45 4.93
N GLN A 945 13.17 3.53 4.72
CA GLN A 945 14.62 3.59 4.96
C GLN A 945 14.97 4.21 6.34
N SER A 946 14.09 4.03 7.33
CA SER A 946 14.25 4.49 8.72
C SER A 946 15.63 4.15 9.31
N GLY A 947 16.30 5.19 9.85
CA GLY A 947 17.62 5.13 10.49
C GLY A 947 18.79 4.70 9.60
N SER A 948 18.66 4.78 8.27
CA SER A 948 19.68 4.32 7.30
C SER A 948 20.63 5.42 6.80
N PHE A 949 20.33 6.69 7.07
CA PHE A 949 21.14 7.83 6.68
C PHE A 949 21.94 8.40 7.84
N ASP A 950 23.13 8.91 7.53
CA ASP A 950 24.01 9.64 8.46
C ASP A 950 23.82 11.16 8.32
N VAL A 951 23.43 11.63 7.14
CA VAL A 951 23.12 13.04 6.85
C VAL A 951 21.81 13.11 6.06
N VAL A 952 20.93 14.06 6.40
CA VAL A 952 19.76 14.41 5.58
C VAL A 952 19.80 15.91 5.27
N TYR A 953 19.84 16.25 3.99
CA TYR A 953 19.92 17.61 3.47
C TYR A 953 18.56 17.98 2.85
N LEU A 954 17.94 19.04 3.38
CA LEU A 954 16.66 19.57 2.95
C LEU A 954 16.89 20.89 2.20
N HIS A 955 16.60 20.91 0.90
CA HIS A 955 16.78 22.09 0.05
C HIS A 955 15.50 22.94 0.04
N ARG A 956 15.64 24.26 0.21
CA ARG A 956 14.54 25.25 0.23
C ARG A 956 13.54 25.06 1.38
N ILE A 957 12.78 26.12 1.65
CA ILE A 957 11.77 26.12 2.72
C ILE A 957 10.62 25.13 2.46
N SER A 958 10.27 24.84 1.20
CA SER A 958 9.20 23.90 0.84
C SER A 958 9.49 22.48 1.32
N SER A 959 10.69 21.96 1.06
CA SER A 959 11.08 20.62 1.50
C SER A 959 11.42 20.60 2.99
N ALA A 960 12.00 21.67 3.53
CA ALA A 960 12.28 21.77 4.97
C ALA A 960 11.00 21.78 5.82
N SER A 961 10.01 22.63 5.49
CA SER A 961 8.76 22.73 6.27
C SER A 961 7.93 21.44 6.20
N ARG A 962 7.94 20.73 5.07
CA ARG A 962 7.19 19.48 4.87
C ARG A 962 7.88 18.26 5.50
N TYR A 963 9.21 18.16 5.40
CA TYR A 963 9.93 16.92 5.73
C TYR A 963 10.78 16.95 7.00
N MET A 964 10.97 18.09 7.67
CA MET A 964 11.78 18.17 8.90
C MET A 964 11.28 17.25 10.01
N ALA A 965 9.98 17.28 10.32
CA ALA A 965 9.40 16.47 11.39
C ALA A 965 9.53 14.95 11.12
N LEU A 966 9.18 14.51 9.90
CA LEU A 966 9.32 13.12 9.47
C LEU A 966 10.78 12.66 9.43
N THR A 967 11.69 13.56 9.05
CA THR A 967 13.14 13.31 9.10
C THR A 967 13.59 13.06 10.53
N ARG A 968 13.20 13.91 11.49
CA ARG A 968 13.53 13.69 12.92
C ARG A 968 12.87 12.45 13.51
N GLN A 969 11.65 12.09 13.07
CA GLN A 969 10.94 10.90 13.52
C GLN A 969 11.59 9.60 13.04
N HIS A 970 11.94 9.50 11.74
CA HIS A 970 12.44 8.26 11.13
C HIS A 970 13.96 8.18 10.98
N GLN A 971 14.68 9.30 10.96
CA GLN A 971 16.14 9.37 10.84
C GLN A 971 16.77 9.91 12.13
N LYS A 972 16.39 9.33 13.28
CA LYS A 972 16.77 9.78 14.64
C LYS A 972 18.27 9.95 14.90
N SER A 973 19.14 9.33 14.09
CA SER A 973 20.60 9.41 14.20
C SER A 973 21.27 10.24 13.11
N ALA A 974 20.51 10.81 12.18
CA ALA A 974 21.04 11.56 11.05
C ALA A 974 21.26 13.04 11.41
N TYR A 975 22.36 13.59 10.91
CA TYR A 975 22.66 15.02 10.97
C TYR A 975 21.84 15.77 9.91
N VAL A 976 20.94 16.65 10.33
CA VAL A 976 19.98 17.31 9.44
C VAL A 976 20.46 18.70 9.05
N ILE A 977 20.68 18.88 7.75
CA ILE A 977 21.11 20.15 7.14
C ILE A 977 19.89 20.80 6.48
N TYR A 978 19.58 22.04 6.85
CA TYR A 978 18.62 22.87 6.12
C TYR A 978 19.37 23.86 5.22
N SER A 979 19.16 23.81 3.92
CA SER A 979 19.79 24.73 2.96
C SER A 979 18.80 25.79 2.48
N VAL A 980 19.09 27.03 2.83
CA VAL A 980 18.33 28.23 2.45
C VAL A 980 18.81 28.70 1.07
N ALA A 981 17.92 28.65 0.07
CA ALA A 981 18.20 29.17 -1.26
C ALA A 981 18.08 30.71 -1.30
N ASP A 982 16.96 31.23 -0.78
CA ASP A 982 16.79 32.61 -0.33
C ASP A 982 15.82 32.66 0.86
N LEU A 983 15.90 33.69 1.71
CA LEU A 983 14.89 33.96 2.72
C LEU A 983 13.67 34.60 2.06
N HIS A 984 12.66 33.78 1.74
CA HIS A 984 11.47 34.21 1.01
C HIS A 984 10.72 35.31 1.78
N HIS A 985 10.70 35.27 3.12
CA HIS A 985 10.03 36.32 3.90
C HIS A 985 10.65 37.70 3.68
N VAL A 986 11.98 37.80 3.57
CA VAL A 986 12.68 39.08 3.31
C VAL A 986 12.33 39.60 1.92
N ARG A 987 12.23 38.70 0.93
CA ARG A 987 11.80 39.05 -0.43
C ARG A 987 10.35 39.57 -0.46
N LEU A 988 9.43 38.90 0.25
CA LEU A 988 8.02 39.32 0.34
C LEU A 988 7.85 40.62 1.15
N GLU A 989 8.54 40.80 2.28
CA GLU A 989 8.51 42.06 3.06
C GLU A 989 8.98 43.25 2.21
N ARG A 990 10.04 43.08 1.40
CA ARG A 990 10.54 44.11 0.48
C ARG A 990 9.59 44.38 -0.68
N GLN A 991 8.97 43.35 -1.26
CA GLN A 991 7.97 43.52 -2.32
C GLN A 991 6.70 44.20 -1.80
N ALA A 992 6.22 43.81 -0.62
CA ALA A 992 5.09 44.46 0.07
C ALA A 992 5.32 45.95 0.28
N ALA A 993 6.54 46.33 0.71
CA ALA A 993 6.92 47.72 0.92
C ALA A 993 7.09 48.52 -0.38
N PHE A 994 7.51 47.89 -1.49
CA PHE A 994 7.71 48.53 -2.78
C PHE A 994 6.41 48.67 -3.61
N GLU A 995 5.54 47.65 -3.57
CA GLU A 995 4.25 47.65 -4.28
C GLU A 995 3.10 48.27 -3.45
N GLU A 996 3.36 48.65 -2.19
CA GLU A 996 2.37 49.12 -1.20
C GLU A 996 1.25 48.11 -0.92
N ARG A 997 1.59 46.81 -0.85
CA ARG A 997 0.66 45.68 -0.75
C ARG A 997 0.65 45.03 0.64
N PRO A 998 -0.27 45.39 1.55
CA PRO A 998 -0.28 44.90 2.93
C PRO A 998 -0.58 43.40 3.07
N GLU A 999 -1.21 42.78 2.07
CA GLU A 999 -1.49 41.34 2.07
C GLU A 999 -0.20 40.49 2.00
N LEU A 1000 0.79 40.93 1.21
CA LEU A 1000 2.10 40.26 1.11
C LEU A 1000 2.88 40.33 2.44
N LEU A 1001 2.62 41.35 3.28
CA LEU A 1001 3.22 41.47 4.60
C LEU A 1001 2.64 40.44 5.59
N ALA A 1002 1.40 40.00 5.42
CA ALA A 1002 0.80 38.95 6.24
C ALA A 1002 1.38 37.58 5.88
N GLU A 1003 1.49 37.27 4.57
CA GLU A 1003 2.13 36.06 4.05
C GLU A 1003 3.60 35.96 4.50
N ALA A 1004 4.36 37.05 4.40
CA ALA A 1004 5.76 37.09 4.84
C ALA A 1004 5.93 36.75 6.33
N ARG A 1005 5.00 37.15 7.20
CA ARG A 1005 5.06 36.80 8.64
C ARG A 1005 4.88 35.31 8.89
N GLN A 1006 3.97 34.66 8.15
CA GLN A 1006 3.79 33.21 8.24
C GLN A 1006 5.03 32.47 7.74
N LEU A 1007 5.57 32.91 6.60
CA LEU A 1007 6.75 32.30 6.00
C LEU A 1007 8.01 32.45 6.85
N ARG A 1008 8.17 33.61 7.52
CA ARG A 1008 9.22 33.84 8.53
C ARG A 1008 9.14 32.87 9.70
N LEU A 1009 7.94 32.54 10.19
CA LEU A 1009 7.78 31.54 11.25
C LEU A 1009 8.23 30.15 10.78
N ALA A 1010 7.87 29.76 9.56
CA ALA A 1010 8.29 28.48 8.98
C ALA A 1010 9.82 28.42 8.79
N GLU A 1011 10.44 29.45 8.21
CA GLU A 1011 11.89 29.53 8.01
C GLU A 1011 12.68 29.51 9.33
N CYS A 1012 12.23 30.27 10.34
CA CYS A 1012 12.82 30.23 11.68
C CYS A 1012 12.67 28.86 12.35
N SER A 1013 11.51 28.21 12.20
CA SER A 1013 11.26 26.89 12.80
C SER A 1013 12.12 25.81 12.16
N ALA A 1014 12.25 25.83 10.83
CA ALA A 1014 13.15 24.94 10.09
C ALA A 1014 14.62 25.17 10.48
N ALA A 1015 15.05 26.44 10.62
CA ALA A 1015 16.39 26.77 11.08
C ALA A 1015 16.68 26.36 12.53
N TRP A 1016 15.67 26.37 13.40
CA TRP A 1016 15.80 25.91 14.79
C TRP A 1016 15.82 24.38 14.94
N LEU A 1017 15.13 23.66 14.05
CA LEU A 1017 15.04 22.20 14.08
C LEU A 1017 16.17 21.47 13.34
N ALA A 1018 16.98 22.18 12.54
CA ALA A 1018 18.14 21.64 11.84
C ALA A 1018 19.39 21.59 12.76
N ASP A 1019 20.30 20.63 12.51
CA ASP A 1019 21.59 20.59 13.22
C ASP A 1019 22.57 21.64 12.66
N ALA A 1020 22.51 21.86 11.34
CA ALA A 1020 23.18 22.96 10.66
C ALA A 1020 22.26 23.62 9.62
N VAL A 1021 22.41 24.93 9.45
CA VAL A 1021 21.74 25.72 8.43
C VAL A 1021 22.77 26.27 7.45
N ILE A 1022 22.58 26.01 6.16
CA ILE A 1022 23.43 26.53 5.10
C ILE A 1022 22.76 27.74 4.45
N THR A 1023 23.47 28.85 4.39
CA THR A 1023 23.12 30.03 3.57
C THR A 1023 24.17 30.25 2.50
N HIS A 1024 23.84 31.05 1.49
CA HIS A 1024 24.79 31.43 0.46
C HIS A 1024 25.38 32.82 0.69
N SER A 1025 24.61 33.77 1.25
CA SER A 1025 25.08 35.11 1.62
C SER A 1025 25.39 35.30 3.11
N LEU A 1026 26.21 36.32 3.41
CA LEU A 1026 26.46 36.80 4.77
C LEU A 1026 25.23 37.55 5.35
N GLU A 1027 24.41 38.16 4.50
CA GLU A 1027 23.20 38.89 4.88
C GLU A 1027 22.10 37.94 5.34
N GLU A 1028 21.94 36.78 4.70
CA GLU A 1028 21.07 35.69 5.16
C GLU A 1028 21.60 35.07 6.46
N GLU A 1029 22.92 34.84 6.55
CA GLU A 1029 23.59 34.34 7.76
C GLU A 1029 23.36 35.28 8.96
N ALA A 1030 23.60 36.59 8.77
CA ALA A 1030 23.37 37.61 9.78
C ALA A 1030 21.89 37.76 10.14
N THR A 1031 21.00 37.64 9.15
CA THR A 1031 19.54 37.69 9.37
C THR A 1031 19.09 36.48 10.21
N LEU A 1032 19.50 35.27 9.86
CA LEU A 1032 19.14 34.05 10.61
C LEU A 1032 19.76 34.04 12.00
N ARG A 1033 21.04 34.39 12.19
CA ARG A 1033 21.65 34.48 13.53
C ARG A 1033 20.96 35.52 14.43
N ARG A 1034 20.37 36.58 13.85
CA ARG A 1034 19.56 37.56 14.59
C ARG A 1034 18.16 37.02 14.94
N LEU A 1035 17.56 36.23 14.05
CA LEU A 1035 16.19 35.71 14.21
C LEU A 1035 16.12 34.43 15.06
N VAL A 1036 17.13 33.56 14.93
CA VAL A 1036 17.28 32.29 15.64
C VAL A 1036 18.72 32.17 16.16
N PRO A 1037 19.06 32.82 17.29
CA PRO A 1037 20.43 32.87 17.81
C PRO A 1037 21.03 31.52 18.21
N THR A 1038 20.20 30.48 18.33
CA THR A 1038 20.59 29.10 18.63
C THR A 1038 20.87 28.25 17.39
N ALA A 1039 20.58 28.75 16.17
CA ALA A 1039 20.82 28.00 14.94
C ALA A 1039 22.30 28.06 14.52
N THR A 1040 22.86 26.90 14.18
CA THR A 1040 24.23 26.77 13.68
C THR A 1040 24.27 27.13 12.19
N VAL A 1041 24.46 28.41 11.87
CA VAL A 1041 24.43 28.91 10.47
C VAL A 1041 25.84 28.97 9.86
N HIS A 1042 26.01 28.40 8.67
CA HIS A 1042 27.25 28.36 7.88
C HIS A 1042 27.02 28.94 6.48
N GLN A 1043 27.96 29.76 5.99
CA GLN A 1043 28.03 30.13 4.59
C GLN A 1043 28.65 29.00 3.75
N VAL A 1044 27.96 28.58 2.69
CA VAL A 1044 28.50 27.66 1.68
C VAL A 1044 28.19 28.23 0.29
N PRO A 1045 29.20 28.51 -0.56
CA PRO A 1045 28.97 28.94 -1.93
C PRO A 1045 28.52 27.75 -2.79
N TRP A 1046 28.08 28.02 -4.02
CA TRP A 1046 27.94 26.98 -5.06
C TRP A 1046 28.93 27.20 -6.20
N THR A 1047 29.11 26.17 -7.04
CA THR A 1047 30.04 26.22 -8.17
C THR A 1047 29.48 26.98 -9.35
N VAL A 1048 30.29 27.87 -9.93
CA VAL A 1048 29.95 28.62 -11.14
C VAL A 1048 30.92 28.21 -12.24
N GLY A 1049 30.37 27.81 -13.40
CA GLY A 1049 31.16 27.32 -14.52
C GLY A 1049 32.10 28.38 -15.09
N LEU A 1050 33.35 27.99 -15.35
CA LEU A 1050 34.31 28.80 -16.09
C LEU A 1050 34.46 28.24 -17.52
N PRO A 1051 34.39 29.06 -18.59
CA PRO A 1051 34.49 28.58 -19.95
C PRO A 1051 35.90 28.05 -20.27
N ASN A 1052 35.97 26.96 -21.03
CA ASN A 1052 37.22 26.25 -21.37
C ASN A 1052 38.22 27.06 -22.23
N CYS A 1053 37.83 28.24 -22.73
CA CYS A 1053 38.63 29.07 -23.65
C CYS A 1053 38.90 30.47 -23.09
N THR A 1054 39.73 30.56 -22.05
CA THR A 1054 40.22 31.83 -21.49
C THR A 1054 41.29 32.48 -22.39
N GLY A 1055 40.90 33.07 -23.54
CA GLY A 1055 41.92 33.68 -24.41
C GLY A 1055 41.55 34.46 -25.68
N GLN A 1056 40.28 34.72 -26.02
CA GLN A 1056 39.96 35.51 -27.22
C GLN A 1056 39.03 36.70 -26.95
N SER A 1057 39.58 37.91 -27.13
CA SER A 1057 38.87 39.18 -27.23
C SER A 1057 38.18 39.31 -28.60
N VAL A 1058 37.19 38.46 -28.84
CA VAL A 1058 36.23 38.67 -29.95
C VAL A 1058 35.49 39.98 -29.71
N GLY A 1059 35.06 40.65 -30.79
CA GLY A 1059 34.46 42.00 -30.79
C GLY A 1059 33.10 42.10 -30.10
N ARG A 1060 33.09 41.90 -28.77
CA ARG A 1060 31.95 42.08 -27.88
C ARG A 1060 31.42 43.52 -27.95
N GLN A 1061 30.11 43.69 -28.06
CA GLN A 1061 29.42 44.99 -28.11
C GLN A 1061 28.05 44.90 -27.43
N GLY A 1062 27.55 46.01 -26.90
CA GLY A 1062 26.20 46.08 -26.33
C GLY A 1062 26.06 45.54 -24.91
N VAL A 1063 24.81 45.61 -24.44
CA VAL A 1063 24.38 45.37 -23.05
C VAL A 1063 23.47 44.14 -22.97
N LEU A 1064 23.72 43.24 -22.01
CA LEU A 1064 22.86 42.08 -21.72
C LEU A 1064 22.12 42.21 -20.39
N PHE A 1065 20.82 41.94 -20.39
CA PHE A 1065 20.09 41.56 -19.18
C PHE A 1065 19.62 40.11 -19.29
N LEU A 1066 20.07 39.29 -18.33
CA LEU A 1066 19.68 37.89 -18.17
C LEU A 1066 18.73 37.76 -16.97
N GLY A 1067 17.70 36.91 -17.06
CA GLY A 1067 16.88 36.58 -15.90
C GLY A 1067 15.77 35.56 -16.13
N HIS A 1068 15.45 34.79 -15.10
CA HIS A 1068 14.22 33.98 -15.08
C HIS A 1068 13.02 34.90 -14.80
N TYR A 1069 12.17 35.11 -15.81
CA TYR A 1069 11.09 36.10 -15.76
C TYR A 1069 9.81 35.63 -15.03
N GLY A 1070 9.77 34.39 -14.56
CA GLY A 1070 8.78 33.93 -13.57
C GLY A 1070 8.93 34.63 -12.20
N HIS A 1071 10.02 35.35 -11.97
CA HIS A 1071 10.21 36.19 -10.78
C HIS A 1071 9.98 37.67 -11.11
N ALA A 1072 9.04 38.31 -10.38
CA ALA A 1072 8.66 39.71 -10.56
C ALA A 1072 9.86 40.70 -10.62
N PRO A 1073 10.93 40.59 -9.79
CA PRO A 1073 12.10 41.46 -9.89
C PRO A 1073 12.77 41.50 -11.27
N ASN A 1074 12.75 40.41 -12.03
CA ASN A 1074 13.39 40.36 -13.35
C ASN A 1074 12.53 41.01 -14.44
N VAL A 1075 11.20 40.91 -14.33
CA VAL A 1075 10.25 41.61 -15.21
C VAL A 1075 10.35 43.11 -15.00
N ASP A 1076 10.38 43.54 -13.74
CA ASP A 1076 10.53 44.93 -13.31
C ASP A 1076 11.84 45.56 -13.81
N ALA A 1077 12.96 44.87 -13.60
CA ALA A 1077 14.29 45.32 -13.99
C ALA A 1077 14.47 45.42 -15.52
N ALA A 1078 13.91 44.49 -16.30
CA ALA A 1078 13.98 44.56 -17.76
C ALA A 1078 13.17 45.74 -18.34
N GLN A 1079 12.01 46.05 -17.74
CA GLN A 1079 11.24 47.24 -18.14
C GLN A 1079 11.99 48.53 -17.79
N TRP A 1080 12.55 48.62 -16.59
CA TRP A 1080 13.33 49.79 -16.15
C TRP A 1080 14.60 50.01 -16.99
N LEU A 1081 15.30 48.92 -17.34
CA LEU A 1081 16.45 48.97 -18.24
C LEU A 1081 16.10 49.59 -19.59
N VAL A 1082 15.08 49.09 -20.28
CA VAL A 1082 14.73 49.55 -21.63
C VAL A 1082 14.08 50.94 -21.64
N ARG A 1083 13.27 51.28 -20.62
CA ARG A 1083 12.49 52.53 -20.60
C ARG A 1083 13.22 53.71 -20.00
N ASP A 1084 14.15 53.50 -19.08
CA ASP A 1084 14.74 54.59 -18.28
C ASP A 1084 16.27 54.64 -18.36
N ILE A 1085 16.96 53.50 -18.49
CA ILE A 1085 18.43 53.42 -18.50
C ILE A 1085 18.98 53.50 -19.94
N MET A 1086 18.52 52.62 -20.84
CA MET A 1086 19.00 52.58 -22.23
C MET A 1086 18.79 53.90 -23.01
N PRO A 1087 17.70 54.68 -22.81
CA PRO A 1087 17.55 55.98 -23.48
C PRO A 1087 18.63 57.01 -23.11
N GLN A 1088 19.20 56.92 -21.90
CA GLN A 1088 20.33 57.76 -21.49
C GLN A 1088 21.63 57.32 -22.18
N ILE A 1089 21.83 56.01 -22.35
CA ILE A 1089 22.97 55.45 -23.09
C ILE A 1089 22.90 55.85 -24.57
N TRP A 1090 21.73 55.71 -25.21
CA TRP A 1090 21.52 56.08 -26.62
C TRP A 1090 21.65 57.58 -26.90
N ALA A 1091 21.51 58.44 -25.89
CA ALA A 1091 21.74 59.88 -26.04
C ALA A 1091 23.22 60.22 -26.23
N GLU A 1092 24.14 59.39 -25.72
CA GLU A 1092 25.59 59.55 -25.87
C GLU A 1092 26.19 58.61 -26.93
N GLN A 1093 25.74 57.35 -27.01
CA GLN A 1093 26.19 56.35 -27.97
C GLN A 1093 24.98 55.58 -28.56
N PRO A 1094 24.43 56.02 -29.72
CA PRO A 1094 23.23 55.44 -30.32
C PRO A 1094 23.38 53.96 -30.76
N ASP A 1095 24.61 53.53 -31.07
CA ASP A 1095 24.90 52.21 -31.64
C ASP A 1095 24.94 51.06 -30.61
N ILE A 1096 24.83 51.36 -29.30
CA ILE A 1096 24.82 50.34 -28.24
C ILE A 1096 23.46 49.61 -28.22
N THR A 1097 23.46 48.36 -28.68
CA THR A 1097 22.29 47.47 -28.62
C THR A 1097 22.07 46.88 -27.23
N CYS A 1098 20.80 46.64 -26.87
CA CYS A 1098 20.41 45.90 -25.66
C CYS A 1098 19.89 44.50 -26.03
N ILE A 1099 20.23 43.48 -25.24
CA ILE A 1099 19.74 42.11 -25.37
C ILE A 1099 19.00 41.72 -24.07
N LEU A 1100 17.76 41.24 -24.20
CA LEU A 1100 16.96 40.65 -23.13
C LEU A 1100 16.85 39.13 -23.33
N ALA A 1101 17.35 38.35 -22.37
CA ALA A 1101 17.40 36.90 -22.44
C ALA A 1101 16.94 36.21 -21.13
N GLY A 1102 16.39 35.01 -21.26
CA GLY A 1102 16.01 34.13 -20.15
C GLY A 1102 14.63 33.47 -20.30
N SER A 1103 14.38 32.49 -19.43
CA SER A 1103 13.17 31.66 -19.38
C SER A 1103 11.94 32.39 -18.83
N ALA A 1104 10.76 31.82 -19.08
CA ALA A 1104 9.45 32.29 -18.56
C ALA A 1104 9.08 33.75 -18.93
N MET A 1105 9.61 34.27 -20.05
CA MET A 1105 9.45 35.67 -20.46
C MET A 1105 8.00 36.04 -20.86
N PRO A 1106 7.34 36.98 -20.12
CA PRO A 1106 5.96 37.39 -20.38
C PRO A 1106 5.84 38.37 -21.54
N GLU A 1107 4.61 38.51 -22.06
CA GLU A 1107 4.29 39.38 -23.19
C GLU A 1107 4.51 40.88 -22.91
N THR A 1108 4.57 41.29 -21.65
CA THR A 1108 4.96 42.65 -21.24
C THR A 1108 6.44 42.95 -21.47
N VAL A 1109 7.31 41.92 -21.48
CA VAL A 1109 8.74 42.03 -21.79
C VAL A 1109 8.99 41.80 -23.28
N ARG A 1110 8.26 40.87 -23.92
CA ARG A 1110 8.38 40.61 -25.37
C ARG A 1110 8.09 41.84 -26.22
N ARG A 1111 7.11 42.66 -25.81
CA ARG A 1111 6.78 43.96 -26.43
C ARG A 1111 7.80 45.08 -26.19
N LEU A 1112 8.93 44.81 -25.53
CA LEU A 1112 10.07 45.73 -25.47
C LEU A 1112 11.02 45.59 -26.67
N ALA A 1113 10.78 44.63 -27.58
CA ALA A 1113 11.56 44.46 -28.80
C ALA A 1113 11.47 45.69 -29.72
N ASP A 1114 12.62 46.15 -30.20
CA ASP A 1114 12.82 47.38 -31.00
C ASP A 1114 14.06 47.16 -31.90
N GLU A 1115 14.33 48.05 -32.85
CA GLU A 1115 15.53 47.98 -33.71
C GLU A 1115 16.85 47.95 -32.91
N ARG A 1116 16.84 48.49 -31.68
CA ARG A 1116 18.00 48.49 -30.75
C ARG A 1116 17.85 47.54 -29.55
N VAL A 1117 16.75 46.79 -29.45
CA VAL A 1117 16.46 45.89 -28.33
C VAL A 1117 16.11 44.50 -28.84
N GLU A 1118 17.09 43.60 -28.80
CA GLU A 1118 16.94 42.20 -29.16
C GLU A 1118 16.31 41.40 -28.00
N VAL A 1119 15.16 40.78 -28.23
CA VAL A 1119 14.50 39.94 -27.23
C VAL A 1119 14.62 38.47 -27.64
N VAL A 1120 15.52 37.73 -26.97
CA VAL A 1120 15.92 36.37 -27.36
C VAL A 1120 15.01 35.30 -26.73
N GLY A 1121 14.53 35.53 -25.52
CA GLY A 1121 13.84 34.49 -24.74
C GLY A 1121 14.82 33.47 -24.14
N TYR A 1122 14.41 32.20 -24.05
CA TYR A 1122 15.25 31.13 -23.47
C TYR A 1122 16.50 30.85 -24.32
N VAL A 1123 17.64 30.65 -23.66
CA VAL A 1123 18.93 30.43 -24.29
C VAL A 1123 19.57 29.19 -23.66
N ALA A 1124 19.81 28.16 -24.48
CA ALA A 1124 20.40 26.90 -24.02
C ALA A 1124 21.93 26.96 -23.87
N ASP A 1125 22.61 27.86 -24.58
CA ASP A 1125 24.06 28.11 -24.50
C ASP A 1125 24.33 29.56 -24.08
N LEU A 1126 24.56 29.77 -22.78
CA LEU A 1126 24.92 31.07 -22.24
C LEU A 1126 26.33 31.51 -22.65
N GLU A 1127 27.25 30.60 -22.97
CA GLU A 1127 28.61 30.97 -23.40
C GLU A 1127 28.56 31.68 -24.76
N ALA A 1128 27.77 31.16 -25.72
CA ALA A 1128 27.52 31.84 -26.98
C ALA A 1128 26.95 33.26 -26.79
N LEU A 1129 26.08 33.45 -25.79
CA LEU A 1129 25.50 34.76 -25.48
C LEU A 1129 26.52 35.72 -24.86
N PHE A 1130 27.26 35.29 -23.82
CA PHE A 1130 28.30 36.10 -23.17
C PHE A 1130 29.51 36.38 -24.09
N ARG A 1131 29.70 35.63 -25.18
CA ARG A 1131 30.68 35.96 -26.24
C ARG A 1131 30.25 37.14 -27.12
N ARG A 1132 28.97 37.50 -27.18
CA ARG A 1132 28.43 38.61 -28.01
C ARG A 1132 28.53 39.96 -27.31
N VAL A 1133 28.26 40.00 -26.00
CA VAL A 1133 27.98 41.24 -25.26
C VAL A 1133 29.22 41.79 -24.56
N MET A 1134 29.35 43.11 -24.48
CA MET A 1134 30.46 43.73 -23.75
C MET A 1134 30.18 43.70 -22.24
N VAL A 1135 29.03 44.23 -21.84
CA VAL A 1135 28.64 44.42 -20.43
C VAL A 1135 27.31 43.71 -20.18
N SER A 1136 27.14 43.10 -19.00
CA SER A 1136 25.80 42.73 -18.51
C SER A 1136 25.33 43.71 -17.45
N VAL A 1137 24.03 43.72 -17.16
CA VAL A 1137 23.43 44.65 -16.19
C VAL A 1137 22.44 43.94 -15.27
N ALA A 1138 22.44 44.30 -13.99
CA ALA A 1138 21.51 43.80 -12.99
C ALA A 1138 20.88 44.97 -12.19
N PRO A 1139 19.89 45.69 -12.76
CA PRO A 1139 19.27 46.86 -12.15
C PRO A 1139 18.01 46.44 -11.36
N LEU A 1140 18.18 45.80 -10.19
CA LEU A 1140 17.07 45.21 -9.44
C LEU A 1140 16.50 46.20 -8.41
N ARG A 1141 15.21 46.55 -8.46
CA ARG A 1141 14.60 47.45 -7.46
C ARG A 1141 14.20 46.76 -6.15
N PHE A 1142 13.96 45.45 -6.17
CA PHE A 1142 13.65 44.63 -5.00
C PHE A 1142 14.12 43.18 -5.20
N GLY A 1143 14.20 42.39 -4.12
CA GLY A 1143 14.67 41.00 -4.13
C GLY A 1143 15.38 40.60 -2.82
N ALA A 1144 15.91 39.38 -2.76
CA ALA A 1144 16.75 38.85 -1.68
C ALA A 1144 17.77 37.82 -2.25
N GLY A 1145 18.75 37.38 -1.46
CA GLY A 1145 19.71 36.30 -1.77
C GLY A 1145 20.74 36.62 -2.88
N ILE A 1146 21.66 35.70 -3.15
CA ILE A 1146 22.69 35.90 -4.18
C ILE A 1146 22.10 35.79 -5.60
N LYS A 1147 22.53 36.68 -6.50
CA LYS A 1147 22.05 36.72 -7.89
C LYS A 1147 22.99 35.93 -8.81
N GLY A 1148 22.70 34.64 -9.05
CA GLY A 1148 23.53 33.74 -9.87
C GLY A 1148 23.96 34.31 -11.23
N LYS A 1149 23.07 35.02 -11.93
CA LYS A 1149 23.36 35.74 -13.19
C LYS A 1149 24.53 36.73 -13.13
N VAL A 1150 24.79 37.34 -11.97
CA VAL A 1150 25.93 38.24 -11.76
C VAL A 1150 27.22 37.41 -11.73
N LEU A 1151 27.20 36.29 -11.00
CA LEU A 1151 28.34 35.39 -10.88
C LEU A 1151 28.67 34.72 -12.22
N GLU A 1152 27.66 34.24 -12.95
CA GLU A 1152 27.79 33.68 -14.31
C GLU A 1152 28.45 34.68 -15.26
N SER A 1153 27.98 35.93 -15.27
CA SER A 1153 28.57 36.99 -16.10
C SER A 1153 30.05 37.21 -15.78
N LEU A 1154 30.40 37.31 -14.50
CA LEU A 1154 31.79 37.46 -14.06
C LEU A 1154 32.66 36.23 -14.42
N GLY A 1155 32.08 35.02 -14.34
CA GLY A 1155 32.74 33.76 -14.71
C GLY A 1155 33.05 33.65 -16.21
N HIS A 1156 32.16 34.18 -17.07
CA HIS A 1156 32.42 34.34 -18.51
C HIS A 1156 33.30 35.56 -18.85
N GLY A 1157 33.84 36.25 -17.85
CA GLY A 1157 34.67 37.45 -18.03
C GLY A 1157 33.90 38.62 -18.65
N VAL A 1158 32.61 38.73 -18.39
CA VAL A 1158 31.75 39.85 -18.78
C VAL A 1158 31.45 40.66 -17.51
N PRO A 1159 31.98 41.89 -17.37
CA PRO A 1159 31.66 42.76 -16.25
C PRO A 1159 30.14 43.01 -16.16
N CYS A 1160 29.57 42.86 -14.97
CA CYS A 1160 28.16 43.08 -14.69
C CYS A 1160 27.97 44.39 -13.92
N VAL A 1161 27.32 45.39 -14.50
CA VAL A 1161 26.97 46.63 -13.79
C VAL A 1161 25.71 46.39 -12.95
N MET A 1162 25.81 46.60 -11.64
CA MET A 1162 24.79 46.18 -10.68
C MET A 1162 24.51 47.28 -9.67
N ASN A 1163 23.29 47.35 -9.14
CA ASN A 1163 22.98 48.22 -8.00
C ASN A 1163 23.12 47.46 -6.66
N ASP A 1164 23.02 48.18 -5.54
CA ASP A 1164 23.17 47.62 -4.18
C ASP A 1164 22.30 46.36 -3.95
N MET A 1165 21.06 46.36 -4.43
CA MET A 1165 20.12 45.22 -4.34
C MET A 1165 20.53 43.98 -5.14
N ALA A 1166 21.37 44.14 -6.16
CA ALA A 1166 21.91 43.05 -6.97
C ALA A 1166 23.32 42.62 -6.51
N ALA A 1167 24.04 43.48 -5.81
CA ALA A 1167 25.31 43.20 -5.14
C ALA A 1167 25.15 42.50 -3.77
N GLU A 1168 23.96 42.58 -3.15
CA GLU A 1168 23.64 41.90 -1.89
C GLU A 1168 24.08 40.43 -1.88
N GLY A 1169 24.84 40.04 -0.85
CA GLY A 1169 25.39 38.69 -0.70
C GLY A 1169 26.64 38.37 -1.52
N ILE A 1170 27.11 39.27 -2.38
CA ILE A 1170 28.27 39.04 -3.25
C ILE A 1170 29.50 39.71 -2.66
N MET A 1171 30.49 38.90 -2.25
CA MET A 1171 31.76 39.38 -1.67
C MET A 1171 32.73 39.91 -2.73
N LEU A 1172 32.35 41.02 -3.38
CA LEU A 1172 33.13 41.69 -4.41
C LEU A 1172 34.53 42.07 -3.89
N PRO A 1173 35.62 41.67 -4.55
CA PRO A 1173 36.95 42.25 -4.34
C PRO A 1173 36.95 43.76 -4.54
N GLY A 1174 37.89 44.48 -3.91
CA GLY A 1174 37.98 45.94 -3.98
C GLY A 1174 38.01 46.51 -5.40
N GLU A 1175 38.57 45.76 -6.35
CA GLU A 1175 38.58 46.12 -7.77
C GLU A 1175 37.20 46.06 -8.45
N LEU A 1176 36.33 45.14 -8.04
CA LEU A 1176 35.00 44.92 -8.61
C LEU A 1176 33.92 45.81 -7.98
N HIS A 1177 34.18 46.46 -6.84
CA HIS A 1177 33.28 47.48 -6.27
C HIS A 1177 32.94 48.59 -7.27
N ALA A 1178 33.83 48.88 -8.22
CA ALA A 1178 33.57 49.84 -9.30
C ALA A 1178 32.42 49.40 -10.23
N LEU A 1179 31.94 48.16 -10.18
CA LEU A 1179 30.76 47.71 -10.92
C LEU A 1179 29.44 47.93 -10.17
N GLN A 1180 29.50 48.24 -8.88
CA GLN A 1180 28.36 48.56 -8.03
C GLN A 1180 28.01 50.05 -8.13
N THR A 1181 26.73 50.36 -8.30
CA THR A 1181 26.24 51.75 -8.44
C THR A 1181 25.10 52.05 -7.47
N THR A 1182 24.99 53.31 -7.05
CA THR A 1182 23.79 53.84 -6.39
C THR A 1182 22.56 53.55 -7.26
N GLY A 1183 21.43 53.16 -6.67
CA GLY A 1183 20.27 52.61 -7.40
C GLY A 1183 19.47 53.54 -8.32
N ASP A 1184 20.08 54.60 -8.87
CA ASP A 1184 19.50 55.50 -9.87
C ASP A 1184 19.86 55.11 -11.31
N ALA A 1185 19.03 55.47 -12.29
CA ALA A 1185 19.24 55.10 -13.69
C ALA A 1185 20.49 55.76 -14.32
N ALA A 1186 20.88 56.94 -13.84
CA ALA A 1186 21.96 57.74 -14.42
C ALA A 1186 23.36 57.29 -13.98
N SER A 1187 23.51 56.73 -12.79
CA SER A 1187 24.74 56.06 -12.34
C SER A 1187 25.01 54.80 -13.18
N ILE A 1188 23.99 53.97 -13.40
CA ILE A 1188 24.05 52.73 -14.19
C ILE A 1188 24.40 53.04 -15.65
N ALA A 1189 23.70 53.99 -16.27
CA ALA A 1189 23.97 54.42 -17.65
C ALA A 1189 25.40 54.93 -17.84
N ARG A 1190 25.87 55.85 -16.98
CA ARG A 1190 27.25 56.35 -17.00
C ARG A 1190 28.28 55.24 -16.85
N ARG A 1191 28.03 54.26 -15.98
CA ARG A 1191 28.99 53.16 -15.77
C ARG A 1191 29.06 52.22 -16.97
N ILE A 1192 27.93 51.93 -17.61
CA ILE A 1192 27.90 51.16 -18.86
C ILE A 1192 28.67 51.88 -19.97
N LEU A 1193 28.45 53.19 -20.14
CA LEU A 1193 29.18 54.02 -21.12
C LEU A 1193 30.69 54.04 -20.85
N GLN A 1194 31.12 54.18 -19.59
CA GLN A 1194 32.53 54.14 -19.21
C GLN A 1194 33.19 52.80 -19.60
N LEU A 1195 32.54 51.67 -19.36
CA LEU A 1195 33.07 50.35 -19.73
C LEU A 1195 33.12 50.11 -21.25
N HIS A 1196 32.27 50.79 -22.03
CA HIS A 1196 32.36 50.80 -23.50
C HIS A 1196 33.47 51.72 -24.02
N GLY A 1197 33.82 52.77 -23.26
CA GLY A 1197 34.88 53.73 -23.61
C GLY A 1197 36.30 53.34 -23.16
N ASP A 1198 36.47 52.70 -22.01
CA ASP A 1198 37.77 52.31 -21.46
C ASP A 1198 38.00 50.78 -21.52
N ARG A 1199 38.69 50.37 -22.59
CA ARG A 1199 39.06 48.97 -22.81
C ARG A 1199 40.06 48.43 -21.77
N THR A 1200 40.88 49.28 -21.16
CA THR A 1200 41.88 48.86 -20.18
C THR A 1200 41.20 48.56 -18.85
N GLU A 1201 40.27 49.42 -18.43
CA GLU A 1201 39.42 49.18 -17.27
C GLU A 1201 38.55 47.92 -17.47
N TYR A 1202 37.96 47.75 -18.66
CA TYR A 1202 37.20 46.56 -19.02
C TYR A 1202 37.98 45.27 -18.81
N GLU A 1203 39.19 45.17 -19.36
CA GLU A 1203 39.99 43.94 -19.31
C GLU A 1203 40.48 43.62 -17.89
N ARG A 1204 40.82 44.65 -17.09
CA ARG A 1204 41.13 44.49 -15.66
C ARG A 1204 39.95 43.92 -14.88
N LEU A 1205 38.75 44.48 -15.06
CA LEU A 1205 37.53 44.04 -14.35
C LEU A 1205 37.07 42.65 -14.83
N SER A 1206 37.23 42.34 -16.11
CA SER A 1206 36.98 41.02 -16.69
C SER A 1206 37.85 39.95 -16.02
N LEU A 1207 39.16 40.19 -15.91
CA LEU A 1207 40.11 39.28 -15.25
C LEU A 1207 39.84 39.14 -13.74
N ALA A 1208 39.54 40.25 -13.05
CA ALA A 1208 39.19 40.24 -11.63
C ALA A 1208 37.89 39.43 -11.37
N GLY A 1209 36.90 39.52 -12.26
CA GLY A 1209 35.68 38.69 -12.24
C GLY A 1209 35.98 37.20 -12.33
N VAL A 1210 36.77 36.80 -13.33
CA VAL A 1210 37.15 35.39 -13.52
C VAL A 1210 37.98 34.85 -12.34
N SER A 1211 38.86 35.65 -11.74
CA SER A 1211 39.58 35.24 -10.54
C SER A 1211 38.64 35.06 -9.36
N MET A 1212 37.78 36.05 -9.08
CA MET A 1212 36.78 35.97 -7.99
C MET A 1212 35.95 34.69 -8.08
N ILE A 1213 35.45 34.33 -9.27
CA ILE A 1213 34.66 33.12 -9.46
C ILE A 1213 35.49 31.85 -9.22
N ARG A 1214 36.75 31.79 -9.69
CA ARG A 1214 37.65 30.67 -9.40
C ARG A 1214 37.91 30.51 -7.90
N ASP A 1215 38.16 31.63 -7.22
CA ASP A 1215 38.70 31.67 -5.86
C ASP A 1215 37.59 31.54 -4.79
N GLN A 1216 36.37 32.02 -5.07
CA GLN A 1216 35.22 32.01 -4.14
C GLN A 1216 34.11 31.02 -4.53
N HIS A 1217 33.94 30.74 -5.83
CA HIS A 1217 32.88 29.89 -6.40
C HIS A 1217 33.43 28.66 -7.16
N GLY A 1218 34.66 28.25 -6.83
CA GLY A 1218 35.21 26.95 -7.22
C GLY A 1218 34.71 25.81 -6.32
N MET A 1219 34.92 24.55 -6.72
CA MET A 1219 34.47 23.38 -5.96
C MET A 1219 35.15 23.24 -4.58
N GLU A 1220 36.39 23.68 -4.44
CA GLU A 1220 37.13 23.62 -3.16
C GLU A 1220 36.48 24.48 -2.05
N PRO A 1221 36.12 25.77 -2.28
CA PRO A 1221 35.25 26.53 -1.38
C PRO A 1221 33.95 25.81 -0.97
N VAL A 1222 33.25 25.16 -1.91
CA VAL A 1222 32.00 24.43 -1.62
C VAL A 1222 32.27 23.23 -0.69
N ILE A 1223 33.29 22.42 -0.99
CA ILE A 1223 33.70 21.27 -0.17
C ILE A 1223 34.10 21.73 1.24
N ASN A 1224 34.87 22.82 1.34
CA ASN A 1224 35.31 23.35 2.64
C ASN A 1224 34.14 23.91 3.47
N GLY A 1225 33.18 24.59 2.83
CA GLY A 1225 31.96 25.06 3.49
C GLY A 1225 31.08 23.92 4.00
N LEU A 1226 30.80 22.91 3.16
CA LEU A 1226 30.04 21.72 3.59
C LEU A 1226 30.76 20.91 4.67
N ARG A 1227 32.10 20.79 4.59
CA ARG A 1227 32.89 20.15 5.66
C ARG A 1227 32.72 20.87 7.00
N ALA A 1228 32.72 22.21 6.99
CA ALA A 1228 32.50 23.00 8.19
C ALA A 1228 31.07 22.88 8.72
N ALA A 1229 30.06 22.81 7.84
CA ALA A 1229 28.65 22.66 8.21
C ALA A 1229 28.30 21.26 8.72
N ILE A 1230 29.01 20.21 8.29
CA ILE A 1230 28.78 18.83 8.76
C ILE A 1230 29.49 18.54 10.08
N GLY A 1231 30.67 19.12 10.32
CA GLY A 1231 31.50 18.81 11.49
C GLY A 1231 32.32 17.53 11.31
N VAL A 1232 33.49 17.45 11.97
CA VAL A 1232 34.50 16.41 11.68
C VAL A 1232 34.06 15.03 12.16
N GLU A 1233 33.36 14.96 13.28
CA GLU A 1233 32.75 13.76 13.86
C GLU A 1233 31.69 13.11 12.96
N HIS A 1234 31.06 13.89 12.07
CA HIS A 1234 30.02 13.41 11.15
C HIS A 1234 30.58 12.99 9.77
N LEU A 1235 31.89 13.16 9.52
CA LEU A 1235 32.54 12.75 8.27
C LEU A 1235 32.94 11.26 8.23
N PRO A 1236 33.04 10.64 7.04
CA PRO A 1236 33.59 9.30 6.86
C PRO A 1236 35.04 9.16 7.36
N ALA A 1237 35.34 8.02 8.01
CA ALA A 1237 36.64 7.78 8.67
C ALA A 1237 37.85 7.80 7.70
N VAL A 1238 37.64 7.52 6.42
CA VAL A 1238 38.66 7.58 5.36
C VAL A 1238 39.32 8.97 5.24
N LEU A 1239 38.62 10.03 5.68
CA LEU A 1239 39.10 11.42 5.63
C LEU A 1239 39.52 11.99 6.98
N THR A 1240 39.30 11.30 8.10
CA THR A 1240 39.64 11.80 9.45
C THR A 1240 41.06 11.45 9.89
N GLY A 1241 41.77 10.59 9.16
CA GLY A 1241 43.20 10.35 9.34
C GLY A 1241 43.60 9.54 10.59
N ILE A 1242 42.64 8.98 11.34
CA ILE A 1242 42.91 8.14 12.51
C ILE A 1242 42.88 6.65 12.13
N ALA A 1243 43.88 6.26 11.32
CA ALA A 1243 44.21 4.87 11.05
C ALA A 1243 45.73 4.66 11.20
N GLY A 1244 46.19 4.68 12.45
CA GLY A 1244 47.55 4.27 12.82
C GLY A 1244 48.65 5.32 12.74
N ARG A 1245 48.61 6.33 13.63
CA ARG A 1245 49.81 6.91 14.28
C ARG A 1245 49.47 7.69 15.54
#